data_AF-A0A800G0T1-F1
#
_entry.id   AF-A0A800G0T1-F1
#
_cell.length_a   1.000
_cell.length_b   1.000
_cell.length_c   1.000
_cell.angle_alpha   90.00
_cell.angle_beta   90.00
_cell.angle_gamma   90.00
#
_symmetry.space_group_name_H-M   'P 1'
#
loop_
_entity.id
_entity.type
_entity.pdbx_description
1 polymer ?
#
loop_
_entity_poly.entity_id
_entity_poly.type
_entity_poly.pdbx_seq_one_letter_code
_entity_poly.pdbx_strand_id
1 'polypeptide(L)'
;MWTPRSSSIALSLSALALFSGCSSKSGSTPSEGSFYIVSCTLGCTDGTTGNAVNCAIANTYQNQEISIIFSGPFDLFSVNSSSFRVTDVSNGTTPSGQFFSDPTDPRRLIFRPSLTFDQNGTPIHGFASSTSYRILLPGVAQMDQGPFIQSTLGAENKSRMQCTIKTTEGVIDPVPGSPSASMYVDQVVGYQDDGSPIIVSDVLLNGGTELTNVYRQTQVRFEFNDIMNVATLLNPSSGDSPNIAVELDEDGDLATLDRTPIDGNFTYLVDLEQLSTSLYFLANVPLPSAGSDDLSPRRIVLTLPPAVQDLVANPISSGGGVHSFITEPPQLGEVLVPDGGEDFQLSSPDPDSNEDGPRSGALWGGGRLTPGVGGGSGRLGDLRVPSGKALTLNTDSQAFPLGIADGLGFDHNPDFLGNSDAVNFPGTLGNYPDSITVTDGVFEFQSLTLEAGSSLFFVGTQPARLYIRGTALLSTGSLVNLSGPQPPDHDSSVLNPETDLIAPIPSAGGGDGGFGGDRFDFPVGTGMDGLGLCENDVVGNPGANTQGRSGMGVGRSVGLGGGVGGVQYPTNYPTVNTNTTADNNNHGLGFNRVGDYNPPDFVELECRSLMVGGVGSGGAYALDGDIGTSDAVVALAGYPFGQDNGAPDTPGGDSSWLEAVDENNAGYNQRLLNWWDGFLRGGSGGGGGGNHPNGTITYRPVAGGTNCIGGAAFFQAWHDHSGAMGGTGGGALQITAGKSLTVDGRIEAKGGQGGQARIAQSDFMCDANTWTIDFGQFATPGGGGSGGAVKLQSIVVDISPTPGTIDISGGPGGIGVWSLSKGGVGSPGLVRVEDLVGGINRSLVAQSVLPYEPLDDSLSWISVDNGQDPNDGPGWTANTHRPDSLSASMSCWLQPTGTFFSLAFVDDEEDDNTGDPLKMGWNMDILYNPGGTGEITIPFRGDNGGVLANSWENQFGISLGTQGGTVPAAPIVIRFQGARTNGSTDLCDADVNDLFAGIDPKSVTPWVDDPSMFNDFPVAPNMIRFAIIFDGTSDGTDVPGDDLADVVGVTNLRVRVIPD
;
A
#
# COMPACT_ATOMS: atom_id res chain seq x y z
N MET A 1 50.56 -63.47 -5.98
CA MET A 1 52.00 -63.16 -5.88
C MET A 1 52.16 -62.24 -4.68
N TRP A 2 52.77 -62.78 -3.62
CA TRP A 2 53.57 -62.10 -2.58
C TRP A 2 52.94 -61.09 -1.60
N THR A 3 53.08 -61.48 -0.33
CA THR A 3 53.10 -60.76 0.96
C THR A 3 54.23 -59.69 1.07
N PRO A 4 54.55 -59.13 2.27
CA PRO A 4 53.98 -57.96 2.96
C PRO A 4 55.08 -56.92 3.34
N ARG A 5 54.74 -55.94 4.20
CA ARG A 5 55.57 -55.14 5.16
C ARG A 5 55.22 -53.64 5.05
N SER A 6 55.20 -52.80 6.08
CA SER A 6 55.27 -52.90 7.56
C SER A 6 55.33 -51.46 8.08
N SER A 7 54.75 -51.17 9.25
CA SER A 7 55.23 -50.27 10.34
C SER A 7 54.02 -49.67 11.07
N SER A 8 53.92 -49.44 12.38
CA SER A 8 54.66 -49.81 13.61
C SER A 8 54.01 -48.97 14.75
N ILE A 9 53.88 -49.52 15.98
CA ILE A 9 53.85 -48.81 17.30
C ILE A 9 52.53 -48.08 17.64
N ALA A 10 51.94 -48.11 18.84
CA ALA A 10 52.08 -48.90 20.07
C ALA A 10 50.83 -48.60 20.92
N LEU A 11 50.21 -49.62 21.53
CA LEU A 11 49.24 -49.41 22.62
C LEU A 11 49.89 -49.81 23.94
N SER A 12 50.05 -48.82 24.81
CA SER A 12 50.53 -48.96 26.17
C SER A 12 49.41 -49.43 27.10
N LEU A 13 49.69 -50.54 27.78
CA LEU A 13 49.07 -51.03 29.02
C LEU A 13 48.87 -49.94 30.09
N SER A 14 47.83 -50.12 30.92
CA SER A 14 47.84 -50.17 32.42
C SER A 14 46.41 -49.83 32.92
N ALA A 15 45.79 -50.43 33.94
CA ALA A 15 46.29 -51.26 35.03
C ALA A 15 45.19 -52.25 35.50
N LEU A 16 45.62 -53.50 35.69
CA LEU A 16 44.91 -54.57 36.36
C LEU A 16 45.34 -54.58 37.84
N ALA A 17 44.40 -54.61 38.79
CA ALA A 17 44.72 -54.92 40.18
C ALA A 17 44.46 -56.40 40.47
N LEU A 18 45.53 -57.11 40.84
CA LEU A 18 45.60 -58.52 41.18
C LEU A 18 45.05 -58.80 42.59
N PHE A 19 44.30 -59.90 42.75
CA PHE A 19 44.37 -60.73 43.94
C PHE A 19 44.67 -62.18 43.54
N SER A 20 45.73 -62.73 44.14
CA SER A 20 46.19 -64.11 44.01
C SER A 20 45.49 -65.02 45.02
N GLY A 21 45.12 -66.24 44.61
CA GLY A 21 44.75 -67.32 45.53
C GLY A 21 45.01 -68.69 44.90
N CYS A 22 46.03 -69.38 45.39
CA CYS A 22 46.38 -70.76 45.02
C CYS A 22 45.29 -71.76 45.43
N SER A 23 45.05 -72.79 44.59
CA SER A 23 45.39 -74.20 44.84
C SER A 23 44.34 -75.24 44.38
N SER A 24 44.90 -76.34 43.85
CA SER A 24 44.41 -77.73 43.85
C SER A 24 43.17 -78.15 43.04
N LYS A 25 43.45 -78.91 41.98
CA LYS A 25 42.58 -79.98 41.47
C LYS A 25 42.26 -80.99 42.58
N SER A 26 40.98 -81.27 42.80
CA SER A 26 40.54 -82.60 43.25
C SER A 26 39.19 -82.90 42.60
N GLY A 27 39.09 -84.07 41.98
CA GLY A 27 37.84 -84.56 41.43
C GLY A 27 36.95 -85.10 42.53
N SER A 28 35.67 -84.75 42.49
CA SER A 28 34.60 -85.53 43.10
C SER A 28 33.31 -85.39 42.27
N THR A 29 32.57 -86.48 42.25
CA THR A 29 31.30 -86.81 41.57
C THR A 29 30.17 -85.78 41.73
N PRO A 30 29.19 -85.75 40.80
CA PRO A 30 28.17 -84.70 40.71
C PRO A 30 27.16 -84.79 41.86
N SER A 31 27.11 -83.76 42.70
CA SER A 31 25.94 -83.46 43.54
C SER A 31 25.05 -82.47 42.79
N GLU A 32 23.73 -82.60 42.96
CA GLU A 32 22.67 -81.71 42.45
C GLU A 32 23.16 -80.30 42.09
N GLY A 33 23.20 -79.98 40.79
CA GLY A 33 23.72 -78.72 40.29
C GLY A 33 22.86 -77.53 40.74
N SER A 34 23.35 -76.76 41.70
CA SER A 34 22.69 -75.54 42.18
C SER A 34 22.69 -74.45 41.10
N PHE A 35 21.53 -73.87 40.80
CA PHE A 35 21.37 -72.70 39.92
C PHE A 35 21.51 -71.40 40.73
N TYR A 36 22.45 -70.53 40.38
CA TYR A 36 22.78 -69.30 41.12
C TYR A 36 23.36 -68.21 40.20
N ILE A 37 23.46 -66.99 40.69
CA ILE A 37 24.02 -65.82 39.99
C ILE A 37 25.55 -65.85 40.08
N VAL A 38 26.24 -65.81 38.95
CA VAL A 38 27.71 -65.82 38.85
C VAL A 38 28.26 -64.39 38.85
N SER A 39 27.65 -63.50 38.06
CA SER A 39 28.07 -62.10 37.94
C SER A 39 26.95 -61.24 37.33
N CYS A 40 27.13 -59.91 37.33
CA CYS A 40 26.21 -58.98 36.68
C CYS A 40 26.96 -57.69 36.26
N THR A 41 26.35 -56.88 35.37
CA THR A 41 26.91 -55.59 34.94
C THR A 41 27.05 -54.56 36.05
N LEU A 42 26.38 -54.76 37.19
CA LEU A 42 26.48 -53.90 38.37
C LEU A 42 27.63 -54.31 39.34
N GLY A 43 28.55 -55.17 38.88
CA GLY A 43 29.69 -55.63 39.67
C GLY A 43 29.30 -56.58 40.81
N CYS A 44 28.42 -57.53 40.52
CA CYS A 44 27.93 -58.51 41.49
C CYS A 44 29.02 -59.46 42.01
N THR A 45 28.97 -59.79 43.30
CA THR A 45 29.72 -60.91 43.89
C THR A 45 29.16 -62.27 43.43
N ASP A 46 29.99 -63.32 43.43
CA ASP A 46 29.56 -64.68 43.04
C ASP A 46 28.61 -65.29 44.10
N GLY A 47 27.45 -65.79 43.65
CA GLY A 47 26.42 -66.45 44.45
C GLY A 47 26.62 -67.95 44.66
N THR A 48 27.80 -68.50 44.33
CA THR A 48 28.15 -69.92 44.50
C THR A 48 27.74 -70.43 45.88
N THR A 49 27.18 -71.64 45.93
CA THR A 49 26.51 -72.30 47.08
C THR A 49 25.24 -71.60 47.61
N GLY A 50 24.67 -70.65 46.87
CA GLY A 50 23.46 -69.92 47.25
C GLY A 50 23.73 -68.71 48.13
N ASN A 51 24.95 -68.17 48.13
CA ASN A 51 25.26 -66.94 48.86
C ASN A 51 24.49 -65.74 48.29
N ALA A 52 24.14 -64.79 49.14
CA ALA A 52 23.54 -63.54 48.69
C ALA A 52 24.57 -62.69 47.93
N VAL A 53 24.11 -62.09 46.83
CA VAL A 53 24.90 -61.31 45.89
C VAL A 53 24.64 -59.82 46.12
N ASN A 54 25.72 -59.06 46.29
CA ASN A 54 25.69 -57.60 46.42
C ASN A 54 26.35 -56.96 45.20
N CYS A 55 25.84 -55.80 44.77
CA CYS A 55 26.43 -55.00 43.70
C CYS A 55 27.49 -54.04 44.23
N ALA A 56 28.58 -53.87 43.47
CA ALA A 56 29.61 -52.87 43.75
C ALA A 56 29.33 -51.51 43.10
N ILE A 57 28.54 -51.48 42.02
CA ILE A 57 28.22 -50.25 41.28
C ILE A 57 26.92 -49.64 41.83
N ALA A 58 27.01 -48.40 42.33
CA ALA A 58 25.89 -47.65 42.89
C ALA A 58 25.35 -46.57 41.95
N ASN A 59 26.14 -46.08 40.99
CA ASN A 59 25.70 -45.09 40.00
C ASN A 59 25.62 -45.70 38.60
N THR A 60 24.63 -45.31 37.82
CA THR A 60 24.40 -45.82 36.47
C THR A 60 23.72 -44.78 35.57
N TYR A 61 23.54 -45.13 34.31
CA TYR A 61 22.88 -44.29 33.31
C TYR A 61 21.38 -44.63 33.19
N GLN A 62 20.60 -43.70 32.66
CA GLN A 62 19.14 -43.81 32.52
C GLN A 62 18.69 -44.90 31.54
N ASN A 63 19.52 -45.22 30.56
CA ASN A 63 19.31 -46.29 29.58
C ASN A 63 20.31 -47.45 29.73
N GLN A 64 21.00 -47.57 30.88
CA GLN A 64 21.93 -48.68 31.11
C GLN A 64 21.18 -50.02 31.16
N GLU A 65 21.59 -50.96 30.30
CA GLU A 65 21.16 -52.34 30.40
C GLU A 65 21.74 -53.04 31.65
N ILE A 66 20.88 -53.78 32.35
CA ILE A 66 21.28 -54.60 33.49
C ILE A 66 21.34 -56.04 33.02
N SER A 67 22.54 -56.63 32.97
CA SER A 67 22.69 -58.04 32.61
C SER A 67 23.19 -58.88 33.77
N ILE A 68 22.67 -60.10 33.89
CA ILE A 68 22.93 -61.05 34.97
C ILE A 68 23.29 -62.38 34.33
N ILE A 69 24.43 -62.94 34.74
CA ILE A 69 24.92 -64.23 34.25
C ILE A 69 24.69 -65.28 35.34
N PHE A 70 23.98 -66.35 34.99
CA PHE A 70 23.72 -67.48 35.88
C PHE A 70 24.71 -68.64 35.69
N SER A 71 24.74 -69.56 36.64
CA SER A 71 25.62 -70.75 36.62
C SER A 71 25.24 -71.78 35.55
N GLY A 72 24.03 -71.68 34.98
CA GLY A 72 23.53 -72.46 33.86
C GLY A 72 22.52 -71.67 33.01
N PRO A 73 22.00 -72.24 31.91
CA PRO A 73 20.99 -71.58 31.09
C PRO A 73 19.70 -71.33 31.86
N PHE A 74 19.10 -70.14 31.71
CA PHE A 74 17.86 -69.76 32.38
C PHE A 74 16.63 -69.91 31.46
N ASP A 75 15.46 -70.11 32.04
CA ASP A 75 14.19 -70.13 31.31
C ASP A 75 13.58 -68.72 31.31
N LEU A 76 13.47 -68.11 30.12
CA LEU A 76 12.91 -66.76 29.95
C LEU A 76 11.45 -66.67 30.40
N PHE A 77 10.65 -67.75 30.32
CA PHE A 77 9.26 -67.74 30.80
C PHE A 77 9.15 -67.62 32.33
N SER A 78 10.21 -67.96 33.06
CA SER A 78 10.29 -67.75 34.51
C SER A 78 10.62 -66.29 34.89
N VAL A 79 10.98 -65.45 33.92
CA VAL A 79 11.38 -64.06 34.13
C VAL A 79 10.20 -63.12 33.90
N ASN A 80 9.84 -62.37 34.95
CA ASN A 80 8.87 -61.29 34.89
C ASN A 80 9.17 -60.26 35.99
N SER A 81 8.39 -59.19 36.06
CA SER A 81 8.56 -58.13 37.06
C SER A 81 8.42 -58.58 38.52
N SER A 82 7.97 -59.81 38.79
CA SER A 82 7.89 -60.40 40.14
C SER A 82 9.09 -61.31 40.48
N SER A 83 9.76 -61.90 39.49
CA SER A 83 10.97 -62.72 39.67
C SER A 83 12.28 -61.94 39.44
N PHE A 84 12.23 -60.85 38.67
CA PHE A 84 13.24 -59.80 38.61
C PHE A 84 12.54 -58.47 38.88
N ARG A 85 12.67 -57.97 40.12
CA ARG A 85 11.99 -56.75 40.56
C ARG A 85 12.92 -55.56 40.40
N VAL A 86 12.52 -54.57 39.62
CA VAL A 86 13.12 -53.24 39.66
C VAL A 86 12.07 -52.30 40.23
N THR A 87 12.41 -51.58 41.29
CA THR A 87 11.47 -50.72 42.03
C THR A 87 12.12 -49.40 42.36
N ASP A 88 11.50 -48.29 41.99
CA ASP A 88 11.89 -46.97 42.46
C ASP A 88 11.74 -46.92 43.99
N VAL A 89 12.80 -46.51 44.68
CA VAL A 89 12.86 -46.48 46.14
C VAL A 89 11.92 -45.43 46.73
N SER A 90 11.63 -44.35 45.99
CA SER A 90 10.85 -43.21 46.46
C SER A 90 9.34 -43.46 46.41
N ASN A 91 8.84 -44.08 45.34
CA ASN A 91 7.41 -44.23 45.06
C ASN A 91 6.96 -45.71 44.90
N GLY A 92 7.89 -46.66 44.88
CA GLY A 92 7.60 -48.10 44.78
C GLY A 92 7.18 -48.58 43.39
N THR A 93 7.19 -47.72 42.37
CA THR A 93 6.81 -48.07 40.99
C THR A 93 7.90 -48.86 40.28
N THR A 94 7.53 -49.65 39.27
CA THR A 94 8.47 -50.39 38.43
C THR A 94 8.73 -49.62 37.13
N PRO A 95 10.00 -49.33 36.79
CA PRO A 95 10.35 -48.67 35.55
C PRO A 95 9.99 -49.54 34.33
N SER A 96 9.68 -48.92 33.21
CA SER A 96 9.38 -49.64 31.97
C SER A 96 10.65 -50.21 31.34
N GLY A 97 10.57 -51.46 30.91
CA GLY A 97 11.66 -52.18 30.27
C GLY A 97 11.26 -53.60 29.90
N GLN A 98 12.14 -54.28 29.17
CA GLN A 98 11.92 -55.62 28.66
C GLN A 98 13.07 -56.56 29.03
N PHE A 99 12.76 -57.85 29.10
CA PHE A 99 13.73 -58.91 29.42
C PHE A 99 14.11 -59.68 28.16
N PHE A 100 15.41 -59.88 27.97
CA PHE A 100 15.98 -60.60 26.83
C PHE A 100 16.95 -61.67 27.30
N SER A 101 17.00 -62.79 26.60
CA SER A 101 18.13 -63.72 26.66
C SER A 101 19.20 -63.29 25.66
N ASP A 102 20.46 -63.22 26.08
CA ASP A 102 21.56 -62.99 25.15
C ASP A 102 21.65 -64.16 24.15
N PRO A 103 21.54 -63.91 22.83
CA PRO A 103 21.58 -64.97 21.82
C PRO A 103 22.95 -65.65 21.73
N THR A 104 24.01 -65.03 22.26
CA THR A 104 25.38 -65.56 22.25
C THR A 104 25.78 -66.27 23.55
N ASP A 105 25.07 -66.02 24.66
CA ASP A 105 25.22 -66.75 25.93
C ASP A 105 23.84 -67.00 26.60
N PRO A 106 23.29 -68.22 26.52
CA PRO A 106 21.96 -68.53 27.07
C PRO A 106 21.89 -68.48 28.61
N ARG A 107 23.00 -68.18 29.28
CA ARG A 107 23.08 -67.96 30.74
C ARG A 107 22.90 -66.50 31.12
N ARG A 108 22.92 -65.57 30.15
CA ARG A 108 22.89 -64.14 30.40
C ARG A 108 21.49 -63.56 30.15
N LEU A 109 20.85 -63.13 31.23
CA LEU A 109 19.59 -62.39 31.22
C LEU A 109 19.88 -60.91 31.15
N ILE A 110 19.21 -60.18 30.28
CA ILE A 110 19.34 -58.73 30.10
C ILE A 110 18.00 -58.08 30.40
N PHE A 111 17.98 -57.07 31.27
CA PHE A 111 16.90 -56.11 31.38
C PHE A 111 17.30 -54.83 30.65
N ARG A 112 16.55 -54.47 29.62
CA ARG A 112 16.73 -53.24 28.83
C ARG A 112 15.64 -52.24 29.21
N PRO A 113 15.98 -51.09 29.80
CA PRO A 113 15.03 -50.00 30.01
C PRO A 113 14.44 -49.56 28.67
N SER A 114 13.14 -49.21 28.64
CA SER A 114 12.52 -48.74 27.40
C SER A 114 13.05 -47.36 26.99
N LEU A 115 13.10 -47.08 25.68
CA LEU A 115 13.22 -45.73 25.14
C LEU A 115 11.97 -45.45 24.32
N THR A 116 11.25 -44.38 24.66
CA THR A 116 10.05 -43.92 23.96
C THR A 116 10.12 -42.40 23.80
N PHE A 117 9.20 -41.77 23.07
CA PHE A 117 9.17 -40.32 22.88
C PHE A 117 7.79 -39.78 23.21
N ASP A 118 7.73 -38.56 23.77
CA ASP A 118 6.47 -37.87 24.02
C ASP A 118 5.91 -37.20 22.76
N GLN A 119 4.79 -36.49 22.91
CA GLN A 119 4.11 -35.79 21.80
C GLN A 119 4.95 -34.67 21.18
N ASN A 120 5.99 -34.20 21.88
CA ASN A 120 6.93 -33.18 21.42
C ASN A 120 8.25 -33.79 20.92
N GLY A 121 8.35 -35.12 20.83
CA GLY A 121 9.58 -35.81 20.41
C GLY A 121 10.66 -35.88 21.50
N THR A 122 10.34 -35.54 22.75
CA THR A 122 11.30 -35.60 23.86
C THR A 122 11.51 -37.05 24.30
N PRO A 123 12.77 -37.52 24.45
CA PRO A 123 13.03 -38.89 24.87
C PRO A 123 12.56 -39.15 26.31
N ILE A 124 11.78 -40.21 26.47
CA ILE A 124 11.36 -40.79 27.75
C ILE A 124 12.13 -42.09 27.96
N HIS A 125 13.04 -42.07 28.92
CA HIS A 125 13.84 -43.23 29.32
C HIS A 125 13.14 -44.07 30.40
N GLY A 126 13.35 -45.38 30.37
CA GLY A 126 12.78 -46.33 31.32
C GLY A 126 13.21 -46.06 32.77
N PHE A 127 14.45 -45.63 33.00
CA PHE A 127 14.85 -45.06 34.28
C PHE A 127 14.79 -43.54 34.25
N ALA A 128 14.13 -42.95 35.26
CA ALA A 128 14.12 -41.52 35.48
C ALA A 128 15.51 -41.01 35.90
N SER A 129 15.84 -39.77 35.54
CA SER A 129 17.10 -39.12 35.94
C SER A 129 17.25 -39.02 37.46
N SER A 130 18.48 -39.18 37.95
CA SER A 130 18.86 -38.94 39.36
C SER A 130 18.03 -39.72 40.40
N THR A 131 17.40 -40.81 39.98
CA THR A 131 16.44 -41.58 40.77
C THR A 131 17.09 -42.87 41.27
N SER A 132 16.74 -43.28 42.50
CA SER A 132 17.27 -44.50 43.10
C SER A 132 16.33 -45.68 42.83
N TYR A 133 16.85 -46.73 42.20
CA TYR A 133 16.13 -47.97 41.94
C TYR A 133 16.71 -49.12 42.75
N ARG A 134 15.85 -49.87 43.42
CA ARG A 134 16.17 -51.13 44.07
C ARG A 134 15.86 -52.29 43.13
N ILE A 135 16.90 -53.07 42.83
CA ILE A 135 16.85 -54.30 42.04
C ILE A 135 16.88 -55.48 43.00
N LEU A 136 15.87 -56.35 42.93
CA LEU A 136 15.75 -57.55 43.75
C LEU A 136 15.46 -58.77 42.87
N LEU A 137 16.36 -59.73 42.88
CA LEU A 137 16.11 -61.09 42.43
C LEU A 137 16.02 -61.99 43.66
N PRO A 138 14.85 -62.62 43.92
CA PRO A 138 14.68 -63.56 45.02
C PRO A 138 15.64 -64.76 44.93
N GLY A 139 16.16 -65.19 46.09
CA GLY A 139 16.97 -66.40 46.22
C GLY A 139 16.38 -67.37 47.22
N VAL A 140 16.23 -68.64 46.84
CA VAL A 140 15.65 -69.68 47.71
C VAL A 140 16.49 -69.86 48.99
N ALA A 141 17.82 -69.74 48.92
CA ALA A 141 18.68 -69.93 50.10
C ALA A 141 18.55 -68.80 51.14
N GLN A 142 18.01 -67.65 50.76
CA GLN A 142 17.72 -66.52 51.66
C GLN A 142 16.29 -66.53 52.21
N MET A 143 15.52 -67.61 51.96
CA MET A 143 14.11 -67.73 52.34
C MET A 143 13.22 -66.62 51.79
N ASP A 144 13.53 -66.12 50.58
CA ASP A 144 12.64 -65.20 49.89
C ASP A 144 11.32 -65.86 49.48
N GLN A 145 10.29 -65.03 49.27
CA GLN A 145 9.08 -65.48 48.59
C GLN A 145 9.26 -65.31 47.08
N GLY A 146 8.98 -66.39 46.33
CA GLY A 146 9.02 -66.40 44.87
C GLY A 146 7.99 -65.46 44.21
N PRO A 147 7.86 -65.49 42.87
CA PRO A 147 8.45 -66.46 41.95
C PRO A 147 9.97 -66.30 41.80
N PHE A 148 10.68 -67.41 41.58
CA PHE A 148 12.12 -67.43 41.32
C PHE A 148 12.39 -67.58 39.83
N ILE A 149 13.49 -67.01 39.34
CA ILE A 149 14.02 -67.35 38.02
C ILE A 149 14.52 -68.80 38.07
N GLN A 150 14.15 -69.58 37.06
CA GLN A 150 14.48 -71.01 36.95
C GLN A 150 15.49 -71.25 35.83
N SER A 151 16.28 -72.32 35.97
CA SER A 151 17.05 -72.85 34.85
C SER A 151 16.14 -73.49 33.81
N THR A 152 16.63 -73.73 32.60
CA THR A 152 15.90 -74.52 31.58
C THR A 152 15.60 -75.97 32.02
N LEU A 153 16.25 -76.43 33.10
CA LEU A 153 16.00 -77.73 33.73
C LEU A 153 15.07 -77.63 34.96
N GLY A 154 14.47 -76.46 35.21
CA GLY A 154 13.50 -76.21 36.28
C GLY A 154 14.11 -75.92 37.66
N ALA A 155 15.44 -75.74 37.76
CA ALA A 155 16.09 -75.47 39.05
C ALA A 155 15.95 -73.99 39.43
N GLU A 156 15.40 -73.70 40.61
CA GLU A 156 15.20 -72.33 41.10
C GLU A 156 16.50 -71.64 41.52
N ASN A 157 16.59 -70.33 41.28
CA ASN A 157 17.72 -69.50 41.68
C ASN A 157 17.92 -69.53 43.21
N LYS A 158 19.10 -69.99 43.63
CA LYS A 158 19.44 -70.13 45.05
C LYS A 158 19.94 -68.82 45.67
N SER A 159 20.57 -67.93 44.90
CA SER A 159 21.23 -66.71 45.40
C SER A 159 20.38 -65.46 45.21
N ARG A 160 20.04 -64.75 46.30
CA ARG A 160 19.37 -63.45 46.26
C ARG A 160 20.33 -62.40 45.71
N MET A 161 19.89 -61.55 44.80
CA MET A 161 20.57 -60.29 44.47
C MET A 161 19.71 -59.13 44.97
N GLN A 162 20.28 -58.24 45.78
CA GLN A 162 19.61 -57.02 46.21
C GLN A 162 20.57 -55.83 46.07
N CYS A 163 20.26 -54.94 45.13
CA CYS A 163 21.11 -53.80 44.80
C CYS A 163 20.30 -52.52 44.78
N THR A 164 20.93 -51.40 45.16
CA THR A 164 20.36 -50.06 44.95
C THR A 164 21.28 -49.30 44.02
N ILE A 165 20.76 -48.89 42.88
CA ILE A 165 21.45 -48.08 41.88
C ILE A 165 20.83 -46.67 41.86
N LYS A 166 21.59 -45.67 41.45
CA LYS A 166 21.14 -44.30 41.23
C LYS A 166 21.52 -43.85 39.82
N THR A 167 20.58 -43.30 39.07
CA THR A 167 20.76 -42.94 37.65
C THR A 167 21.37 -41.53 37.47
N THR A 168 22.54 -41.29 38.05
CA THR A 168 23.21 -39.97 38.02
C THR A 168 24.17 -39.76 36.85
N GLU A 169 24.49 -40.81 36.09
CA GLU A 169 25.51 -40.73 35.03
C GLU A 169 24.96 -40.18 33.70
N GLY A 170 23.68 -39.82 33.64
CA GLY A 170 23.03 -39.29 32.43
C GLY A 170 22.54 -40.39 31.49
N VAL A 171 22.70 -40.20 30.18
CA VAL A 171 22.28 -41.13 29.12
C VAL A 171 23.54 -41.67 28.43
N ILE A 172 23.58 -42.97 28.15
CA ILE A 172 24.61 -43.60 27.32
C ILE A 172 24.27 -43.34 25.87
N ASP A 173 25.25 -42.89 25.13
CA ASP A 173 25.25 -42.90 23.68
C ASP A 173 25.41 -44.35 23.16
N PRO A 174 24.38 -44.95 22.55
CA PRO A 174 24.46 -46.32 22.03
C PRO A 174 25.46 -46.46 20.88
N VAL A 175 25.70 -45.39 20.10
CA VAL A 175 26.64 -45.35 18.97
C VAL A 175 27.66 -44.24 19.22
N PRO A 176 28.77 -44.53 19.90
CA PRO A 176 29.70 -43.50 20.36
C PRO A 176 30.18 -42.55 19.26
N GLY A 177 29.82 -41.26 19.35
CA GLY A 177 30.36 -40.19 18.51
C GLY A 177 29.29 -39.31 17.88
N SER A 178 29.69 -38.46 16.91
CA SER A 178 28.73 -37.66 16.16
C SER A 178 27.98 -38.50 15.13
N PRO A 179 26.65 -38.33 14.97
CA PRO A 179 25.89 -39.04 13.96
C PRO A 179 26.27 -38.57 12.54
N SER A 180 25.95 -39.43 11.56
CA SER A 180 26.01 -39.14 10.13
C SER A 180 24.66 -39.39 9.46
N ALA A 181 24.31 -38.57 8.47
CA ALA A 181 23.10 -38.75 7.67
C ALA A 181 23.42 -39.18 6.23
N SER A 182 22.64 -40.13 5.71
CA SER A 182 22.54 -40.44 4.27
C SER A 182 21.16 -39.99 3.79
N MET A 183 21.11 -39.27 2.67
CA MET A 183 19.85 -38.75 2.10
C MET A 183 19.52 -39.45 0.81
N TYR A 184 18.25 -39.82 0.63
CA TYR A 184 17.77 -40.58 -0.51
C TYR A 184 16.54 -39.92 -1.14
N VAL A 185 16.50 -39.97 -2.46
CA VAL A 185 15.39 -39.48 -3.30
C VAL A 185 15.13 -40.46 -4.44
N ASP A 186 13.95 -40.37 -5.04
CA ASP A 186 13.54 -41.17 -6.19
C ASP A 186 13.89 -40.45 -7.49
N GLN A 187 14.59 -41.12 -8.42
CA GLN A 187 15.03 -40.54 -9.69
C GLN A 187 14.25 -41.10 -10.88
N VAL A 188 13.82 -40.24 -11.79
CA VAL A 188 13.19 -40.63 -13.06
C VAL A 188 14.26 -40.88 -14.11
N VAL A 189 14.21 -42.08 -14.71
CA VAL A 189 15.16 -42.50 -15.77
C VAL A 189 14.52 -42.59 -17.16
N GLY A 190 13.22 -42.32 -17.25
CA GLY A 190 12.46 -42.30 -18.49
C GLY A 190 10.95 -42.32 -18.23
N TYR A 191 10.17 -42.29 -19.29
CA TYR A 191 8.71 -42.37 -19.24
C TYR A 191 8.20 -43.50 -20.14
N GLN A 192 7.07 -44.08 -19.76
CA GLN A 192 6.35 -45.05 -20.60
C GLN A 192 5.52 -44.32 -21.66
N ASP A 193 5.04 -45.06 -22.67
CA ASP A 193 4.20 -44.52 -23.76
C ASP A 193 2.88 -43.90 -23.26
N ASP A 194 2.45 -44.25 -22.03
CA ASP A 194 1.25 -43.71 -21.37
C ASP A 194 1.52 -42.49 -20.48
N GLY A 195 2.77 -41.99 -20.45
CA GLY A 195 3.19 -40.85 -19.64
C GLY A 195 3.57 -41.20 -18.19
N SER A 196 3.53 -42.48 -17.78
CA SER A 196 3.95 -42.88 -16.42
C SER A 196 5.48 -42.85 -16.26
N PRO A 197 6.02 -42.30 -15.16
CA PRO A 197 7.46 -42.25 -14.94
C PRO A 197 8.06 -43.63 -14.62
N ILE A 198 9.27 -43.88 -15.11
CA ILE A 198 10.11 -45.02 -14.74
C ILE A 198 11.07 -44.54 -13.66
N ILE A 199 10.83 -45.00 -12.43
CA ILE A 199 11.52 -44.51 -11.23
C ILE A 199 12.57 -45.51 -10.75
N VAL A 200 13.76 -45.01 -10.43
CA VAL A 200 14.77 -45.69 -9.61
C VAL A 200 14.65 -45.11 -8.20
N SER A 201 14.19 -45.92 -7.26
CA SER A 201 14.02 -45.49 -5.88
C SER A 201 15.32 -45.49 -5.08
N ASP A 202 15.33 -44.69 -4.01
CA ASP A 202 16.40 -44.61 -3.02
C ASP A 202 17.80 -44.29 -3.60
N VAL A 203 17.88 -43.30 -4.48
CA VAL A 203 19.15 -42.80 -5.02
C VAL A 203 19.80 -41.87 -3.98
N LEU A 204 21.07 -42.15 -3.66
CA LEU A 204 21.81 -41.39 -2.65
C LEU A 204 22.14 -39.97 -3.12
N LEU A 205 21.58 -38.98 -2.43
CA LEU A 205 21.74 -37.55 -2.70
C LEU A 205 23.13 -37.02 -2.33
N ASN A 206 23.58 -37.29 -1.12
CA ASN A 206 24.86 -36.78 -0.61
C ASN A 206 26.05 -37.70 -0.98
N GLY A 207 25.99 -38.36 -2.14
CA GLY A 207 27.03 -39.24 -2.68
C GLY A 207 28.18 -38.52 -3.39
N GLY A 208 28.12 -37.20 -3.52
CA GLY A 208 29.14 -36.36 -4.16
C GLY A 208 28.92 -36.07 -5.66
N THR A 209 27.84 -36.60 -6.24
CA THR A 209 27.37 -36.25 -7.58
C THR A 209 26.03 -35.55 -7.48
N GLU A 210 25.84 -34.48 -8.23
CA GLU A 210 24.56 -33.81 -8.38
C GLU A 210 23.52 -34.75 -8.98
N LEU A 211 22.34 -34.81 -8.36
CA LEU A 211 21.22 -35.58 -8.86
C LEU A 211 20.30 -34.69 -9.67
N THR A 212 19.96 -35.16 -10.87
CA THR A 212 19.01 -34.54 -11.80
C THR A 212 17.85 -35.48 -12.08
N ASN A 213 16.73 -34.95 -12.60
CA ASN A 213 15.52 -35.72 -12.88
C ASN A 213 14.96 -36.41 -11.64
N VAL A 214 15.03 -35.77 -10.47
CA VAL A 214 14.38 -36.29 -9.27
C VAL A 214 12.86 -36.19 -9.42
N TYR A 215 12.15 -37.26 -9.08
CA TYR A 215 10.71 -37.34 -9.22
C TYR A 215 10.03 -36.29 -8.34
N ARG A 216 9.12 -35.48 -8.89
CA ARG A 216 8.48 -34.38 -8.15
C ARG A 216 7.68 -34.84 -6.93
N GLN A 217 7.22 -36.08 -6.91
CA GLN A 217 6.52 -36.66 -5.76
C GLN A 217 7.41 -37.57 -4.88
N THR A 218 8.74 -37.44 -5.00
CA THR A 218 9.69 -38.20 -4.17
C THR A 218 9.42 -37.98 -2.68
N GLN A 219 9.55 -39.06 -1.90
CA GLN A 219 9.69 -38.94 -0.46
C GLN A 219 11.18 -38.78 -0.15
N VAL A 220 11.57 -37.65 0.46
CA VAL A 220 12.97 -37.45 0.85
C VAL A 220 13.23 -38.24 2.13
N ARG A 221 14.10 -39.25 2.06
CA ARG A 221 14.46 -40.11 3.20
C ARG A 221 15.82 -39.75 3.75
N PHE A 222 15.90 -39.49 5.05
CA PHE A 222 17.14 -39.30 5.79
C PHE A 222 17.39 -40.52 6.67
N GLU A 223 18.54 -41.16 6.54
CA GLU A 223 18.98 -42.25 7.39
C GLU A 223 20.16 -41.79 8.26
N PHE A 224 19.93 -41.76 9.57
CA PHE A 224 20.93 -41.51 10.58
C PHE A 224 21.45 -42.84 11.10
N ASN A 225 22.78 -43.00 11.14
CA ASN A 225 23.44 -44.20 11.67
C ASN A 225 23.47 -44.26 13.22
N ASP A 226 22.56 -43.53 13.87
CA ASP A 226 22.47 -43.36 15.31
C ASP A 226 21.01 -43.20 15.76
N ILE A 227 20.77 -43.30 17.06
CA ILE A 227 19.51 -42.94 17.68
C ILE A 227 19.48 -41.43 17.92
N MET A 228 18.64 -40.75 17.14
CA MET A 228 18.54 -39.29 17.17
C MET A 228 17.61 -38.81 18.29
N ASN A 229 17.83 -37.58 18.77
CA ASN A 229 16.82 -36.89 19.56
C ASN A 229 15.72 -36.37 18.63
N VAL A 230 14.57 -37.05 18.63
CA VAL A 230 13.45 -36.78 17.71
C VAL A 230 13.00 -35.32 17.77
N ALA A 231 13.00 -34.68 18.95
CA ALA A 231 12.65 -33.27 19.10
C ALA A 231 13.56 -32.30 18.31
N THR A 232 14.76 -32.75 17.90
CA THR A 232 15.64 -31.98 17.03
C THR A 232 15.39 -32.23 15.55
N LEU A 233 14.71 -33.33 15.20
CA LEU A 233 14.35 -33.71 13.83
C LEU A 233 12.97 -33.17 13.43
N LEU A 234 11.96 -33.35 14.29
CA LEU A 234 10.59 -32.89 14.06
C LEU A 234 9.80 -32.71 15.36
N ASN A 235 8.68 -32.03 15.26
CA ASN A 235 7.61 -32.08 16.24
C ASN A 235 6.58 -33.15 15.81
N PRO A 236 6.45 -34.28 16.53
CA PRO A 236 5.52 -35.36 16.16
C PRO A 236 4.04 -34.96 16.13
N SER A 237 3.66 -33.86 16.78
CA SER A 237 2.28 -33.38 16.83
C SER A 237 1.88 -32.52 15.62
N SER A 238 2.79 -31.70 15.10
CA SER A 238 2.52 -30.85 13.94
C SER A 238 3.02 -31.44 12.63
N GLY A 239 4.05 -32.30 12.68
CA GLY A 239 4.70 -32.81 11.48
C GLY A 239 5.80 -31.88 10.93
N ASP A 240 6.04 -30.74 11.57
CA ASP A 240 7.06 -29.78 11.12
C ASP A 240 8.43 -30.10 11.70
N SER A 241 9.48 -29.67 11.01
CA SER A 241 10.83 -29.69 11.57
C SER A 241 11.19 -28.37 12.26
N PRO A 242 11.74 -28.40 13.50
CA PRO A 242 12.25 -27.20 14.15
C PRO A 242 13.62 -26.75 13.62
N ASN A 243 14.35 -27.62 12.91
CA ASN A 243 15.73 -27.35 12.50
C ASN A 243 16.02 -27.66 11.02
N ILE A 244 15.31 -28.61 10.40
CA ILE A 244 15.55 -29.01 9.02
C ILE A 244 14.68 -28.15 8.11
N ALA A 245 15.31 -27.51 7.12
CA ALA A 245 14.60 -26.74 6.10
C ALA A 245 14.61 -27.48 4.76
N VAL A 246 13.47 -27.45 4.07
CA VAL A 246 13.32 -27.88 2.67
C VAL A 246 12.83 -26.67 1.91
N GLU A 247 13.60 -26.23 0.93
CA GLU A 247 13.40 -24.94 0.25
C GLU A 247 13.57 -25.10 -1.26
N LEU A 248 12.95 -24.24 -2.05
CA LEU A 248 13.19 -24.07 -3.48
C LEU A 248 14.16 -22.91 -3.69
N ASP A 249 15.17 -23.13 -4.51
CA ASP A 249 16.10 -22.15 -5.05
C ASP A 249 15.65 -21.86 -6.49
N GLU A 250 15.10 -20.65 -6.74
CA GLU A 250 14.41 -20.34 -8.00
C GLU A 250 15.37 -20.09 -9.17
N ASP A 251 16.56 -19.54 -8.93
CA ASP A 251 17.57 -19.24 -9.96
C ASP A 251 18.65 -20.33 -10.11
N GLY A 252 18.66 -21.32 -9.21
CA GLY A 252 19.62 -22.42 -9.19
C GLY A 252 21.03 -22.04 -8.70
N ASP A 253 21.26 -20.79 -8.23
CA ASP A 253 22.52 -20.36 -7.62
C ASP A 253 22.47 -20.50 -6.10
N LEU A 254 23.04 -21.58 -5.57
CA LEU A 254 23.09 -21.82 -4.13
C LEU A 254 23.89 -20.77 -3.32
N ALA A 255 24.56 -19.81 -3.97
CA ALA A 255 25.24 -18.69 -3.31
C ALA A 255 24.29 -17.54 -2.91
N THR A 256 23.14 -17.42 -3.57
CA THR A 256 22.09 -16.46 -3.21
C THR A 256 21.24 -17.01 -2.06
N LEU A 257 20.50 -16.11 -1.40
CA LEU A 257 19.64 -16.42 -0.24
C LEU A 257 18.15 -16.31 -0.61
N ASP A 258 17.82 -16.41 -1.89
CA ASP A 258 16.50 -16.27 -2.51
C ASP A 258 15.69 -17.58 -2.44
N ARG A 259 15.72 -18.24 -1.28
CA ARG A 259 15.10 -19.55 -1.10
C ARG A 259 13.69 -19.44 -0.53
N THR A 260 12.77 -20.18 -1.13
CA THR A 260 11.36 -20.23 -0.72
C THR A 260 11.06 -21.56 0.00
N PRO A 261 10.57 -21.55 1.25
CA PRO A 261 10.21 -22.78 1.96
C PRO A 261 9.19 -23.63 1.21
N ILE A 262 9.36 -24.95 1.26
CA ILE A 262 8.41 -25.92 0.71
C ILE A 262 7.64 -26.56 1.85
N ASP A 263 6.33 -26.39 1.82
CA ASP A 263 5.44 -27.01 2.80
C ASP A 263 5.34 -28.53 2.60
N GLY A 264 5.47 -29.26 3.71
CA GLY A 264 5.34 -30.70 3.72
C GLY A 264 5.26 -31.23 5.14
N ASN A 265 5.27 -32.56 5.25
CA ASN A 265 5.12 -33.26 6.51
C ASN A 265 6.31 -34.20 6.76
N PHE A 266 6.88 -34.10 7.95
CA PHE A 266 7.93 -34.99 8.44
C PHE A 266 7.35 -36.15 9.26
N THR A 267 7.87 -37.35 9.03
CA THR A 267 7.59 -38.54 9.85
C THR A 267 8.89 -39.28 10.14
N TYR A 268 8.92 -40.11 11.19
CA TYR A 268 10.15 -40.77 11.62
C TYR A 268 9.94 -42.21 12.10
N LEU A 269 11.03 -42.96 12.09
CA LEU A 269 11.14 -44.31 12.64
C LEU A 269 12.46 -44.45 13.40
N VAL A 270 12.41 -44.96 14.63
CA VAL A 270 13.60 -45.27 15.43
C VAL A 270 13.75 -46.79 15.53
N ASP A 271 14.86 -47.32 15.02
CA ASP A 271 15.19 -48.75 15.09
C ASP A 271 16.21 -49.00 16.21
N LEU A 272 15.72 -49.52 17.34
CA LEU A 272 16.54 -49.83 18.51
C LEU A 272 17.34 -51.14 18.38
N GLU A 273 17.13 -51.93 17.32
CA GLU A 273 17.91 -53.13 17.02
C GLU A 273 19.10 -52.79 16.12
N GLN A 274 18.87 -51.97 15.09
CA GLN A 274 19.92 -51.48 14.19
C GLN A 274 20.67 -50.25 14.72
N LEU A 275 20.16 -49.63 15.79
CA LEU A 275 20.68 -48.40 16.37
C LEU A 275 20.71 -47.25 15.37
N SER A 276 19.63 -47.09 14.61
CA SER A 276 19.48 -46.06 13.56
C SER A 276 18.16 -45.31 13.68
N THR A 277 18.10 -44.14 13.05
CA THR A 277 16.88 -43.33 12.94
C THR A 277 16.64 -42.99 11.48
N SER A 278 15.41 -43.20 11.01
CA SER A 278 14.97 -42.76 9.68
C SER A 278 13.99 -41.61 9.82
N LEU A 279 14.15 -40.59 8.99
CA LEU A 279 13.23 -39.45 8.86
C LEU A 279 12.75 -39.39 7.40
N TYR A 280 11.50 -39.02 7.19
CA TYR A 280 10.89 -38.93 5.88
C TYR A 280 10.20 -37.57 5.75
N PHE A 281 10.47 -36.85 4.67
CA PHE A 281 9.74 -35.66 4.29
C PHE A 281 8.91 -35.94 3.04
N LEU A 282 7.64 -35.56 3.08
CA LEU A 282 6.73 -35.59 1.93
C LEU A 282 6.12 -34.21 1.74
N ALA A 283 6.32 -33.60 0.57
CA ALA A 283 5.72 -32.32 0.23
C ALA A 283 4.18 -32.44 0.13
N ASN A 284 3.47 -31.36 0.47
CA ASN A 284 2.00 -31.34 0.42
C ASN A 284 1.45 -31.35 -1.01
N VAL A 285 2.20 -30.74 -1.93
CA VAL A 285 2.00 -30.77 -3.38
C VAL A 285 3.26 -31.34 -4.04
N PRO A 286 3.20 -31.81 -5.31
CA PRO A 286 4.41 -32.18 -6.03
C PRO A 286 5.45 -31.05 -5.97
N LEU A 287 6.71 -31.40 -5.74
CA LEU A 287 7.82 -30.44 -5.72
C LEU A 287 7.83 -29.65 -7.03
N PRO A 288 8.23 -28.37 -7.03
CA PRO A 288 8.42 -27.60 -8.26
C PRO A 288 9.35 -28.33 -9.24
N SER A 289 9.12 -28.17 -10.55
CA SER A 289 9.98 -28.74 -11.58
C SER A 289 11.37 -28.09 -11.60
N ALA A 290 12.27 -28.61 -12.43
CA ALA A 290 13.57 -27.99 -12.70
C ALA A 290 13.47 -26.59 -13.35
N GLY A 291 12.27 -26.14 -13.72
CA GLY A 291 12.07 -24.97 -14.58
C GLY A 291 12.35 -25.28 -16.04
N SER A 292 12.17 -24.28 -16.90
CA SER A 292 12.42 -24.37 -18.34
C SER A 292 13.87 -23.99 -18.74
N ASP A 293 14.65 -23.41 -17.83
CA ASP A 293 16.05 -23.06 -18.09
C ASP A 293 16.98 -24.24 -17.77
N ASP A 294 17.46 -24.90 -18.82
CA ASP A 294 18.41 -26.02 -18.70
C ASP A 294 19.81 -25.59 -18.24
N LEU A 295 20.17 -24.29 -18.34
CA LEU A 295 21.49 -23.78 -17.94
C LEU A 295 21.56 -23.49 -16.45
N SER A 296 20.45 -23.01 -15.87
CA SER A 296 20.31 -22.70 -14.46
C SER A 296 19.01 -23.31 -13.90
N PRO A 297 18.95 -24.65 -13.79
CA PRO A 297 17.74 -25.32 -13.31
C PRO A 297 17.48 -25.02 -11.84
N ARG A 298 16.21 -24.88 -11.49
CA ARG A 298 15.73 -24.76 -10.10
C ARG A 298 16.21 -25.93 -9.26
N ARG A 299 16.48 -25.66 -7.99
CA ARG A 299 17.01 -26.68 -7.06
C ARG A 299 16.14 -26.79 -5.82
N ILE A 300 15.92 -28.02 -5.40
CA ILE A 300 15.39 -28.29 -4.05
C ILE A 300 16.57 -28.36 -3.11
N VAL A 301 16.55 -27.54 -2.07
CA VAL A 301 17.61 -27.39 -1.09
C VAL A 301 17.18 -27.98 0.25
N LEU A 302 18.01 -28.85 0.80
CA LEU A 302 17.85 -29.48 2.10
C LEU A 302 18.93 -28.96 3.05
N THR A 303 18.53 -28.36 4.16
CA THR A 303 19.47 -27.82 5.16
C THR A 303 19.37 -28.60 6.47
N LEU A 304 20.45 -29.28 6.85
CA LEU A 304 20.59 -30.03 8.11
C LEU A 304 21.62 -29.33 9.00
N PRO A 305 21.21 -28.43 9.92
CA PRO A 305 22.14 -27.69 10.74
C PRO A 305 22.71 -28.55 11.90
N PRO A 306 23.79 -28.09 12.57
CA PRO A 306 24.36 -28.75 13.76
C PRO A 306 23.41 -28.89 14.97
N ALA A 307 22.24 -28.23 14.91
CA ALA A 307 21.17 -28.41 15.90
C ALA A 307 20.48 -29.78 15.79
N VAL A 308 20.62 -30.47 14.65
CA VAL A 308 20.25 -31.88 14.50
C VAL A 308 21.24 -32.73 15.30
N GLN A 309 20.73 -33.39 16.35
CA GLN A 309 21.56 -34.02 17.38
C GLN A 309 21.07 -35.42 17.76
N ASP A 310 22.01 -36.24 18.23
CA ASP A 310 21.72 -37.54 18.83
C ASP A 310 21.07 -37.43 20.23
N LEU A 311 20.83 -38.57 20.89
CA LEU A 311 20.29 -38.62 22.25
C LEU A 311 21.15 -37.93 23.33
N VAL A 312 22.46 -37.78 23.12
CA VAL A 312 23.40 -37.18 24.08
C VAL A 312 23.91 -35.80 23.66
N ALA A 313 23.25 -35.20 22.66
CA ALA A 313 23.54 -33.88 22.10
C ALA A 313 24.86 -33.77 21.31
N ASN A 314 25.36 -34.85 20.71
CA ASN A 314 26.40 -34.71 19.69
C ASN A 314 25.76 -34.17 18.40
N PRO A 315 26.33 -33.11 17.78
CA PRO A 315 25.82 -32.57 16.53
C PRO A 315 26.13 -33.50 15.37
N ILE A 316 25.26 -33.49 14.35
CA ILE A 316 25.52 -34.14 13.07
C ILE A 316 26.85 -33.68 12.48
N SER A 317 27.61 -34.65 11.95
CA SER A 317 28.94 -34.40 11.38
C SER A 317 28.95 -34.63 9.86
N SER A 318 28.97 -35.89 9.43
CA SER A 318 28.97 -36.28 8.03
C SER A 318 27.54 -36.31 7.49
N GLY A 319 27.31 -35.71 6.32
CA GLY A 319 25.97 -35.58 5.74
C GLY A 319 25.12 -34.44 6.31
N GLY A 320 25.62 -33.67 7.29
CA GLY A 320 25.04 -32.37 7.67
C GLY A 320 25.37 -31.25 6.67
N GLY A 321 24.81 -30.07 6.87
CA GLY A 321 24.99 -28.90 6.01
C GLY A 321 23.89 -28.73 4.96
N VAL A 322 24.22 -28.05 3.86
CA VAL A 322 23.31 -27.76 2.74
C VAL A 322 23.54 -28.78 1.62
N HIS A 323 22.47 -29.39 1.14
CA HIS A 323 22.46 -30.35 0.03
C HIS A 323 21.36 -29.96 -0.95
N SER A 324 21.48 -30.35 -2.22
CA SER A 324 20.46 -30.02 -3.21
C SER A 324 20.36 -31.03 -4.34
N PHE A 325 19.21 -31.04 -5.01
CA PHE A 325 18.94 -31.81 -6.22
C PHE A 325 18.04 -31.05 -7.19
N ILE A 326 18.03 -31.50 -8.44
CA ILE A 326 17.21 -30.96 -9.52
C ILE A 326 16.10 -31.97 -9.84
N THR A 327 14.85 -31.51 -9.83
CA THR A 327 13.66 -32.31 -10.15
C THR A 327 13.55 -32.61 -11.65
N GLU A 328 12.53 -33.35 -12.09
CA GLU A 328 12.23 -33.53 -13.51
C GLU A 328 11.77 -32.19 -14.15
N PRO A 329 12.03 -31.97 -15.46
CA PRO A 329 11.56 -30.77 -16.15
C PRO A 329 10.02 -30.71 -16.20
N PRO A 330 9.43 -29.54 -16.50
CA PRO A 330 7.98 -29.39 -16.69
C PRO A 330 7.44 -30.46 -17.63
N GLN A 331 6.43 -31.20 -17.18
CA GLN A 331 5.81 -32.29 -17.97
C GLN A 331 4.71 -31.78 -18.89
N LEU A 332 4.15 -30.62 -18.57
CA LEU A 332 3.17 -29.97 -19.43
C LEU A 332 3.91 -29.33 -20.59
N GLY A 333 3.41 -29.61 -21.80
CA GLY A 333 3.85 -28.89 -22.97
C GLY A 333 3.40 -27.43 -22.91
N GLU A 334 3.82 -26.68 -23.91
CA GLU A 334 3.34 -25.32 -24.13
C GLU A 334 1.81 -25.26 -24.28
N VAL A 335 1.21 -24.26 -23.63
CA VAL A 335 -0.21 -23.92 -23.70
C VAL A 335 -0.38 -22.43 -24.01
N LEU A 336 -1.59 -22.03 -24.41
CA LEU A 336 -1.94 -20.64 -24.64
C LEU A 336 -2.67 -20.05 -23.43
N VAL A 337 -2.40 -18.80 -23.12
CA VAL A 337 -3.16 -17.99 -22.15
C VAL A 337 -3.72 -16.76 -22.87
N PRO A 338 -5.05 -16.54 -22.85
CA PRO A 338 -6.07 -17.49 -22.38
C PRO A 338 -6.17 -18.73 -23.29
N ASP A 339 -6.83 -19.79 -22.80
CA ASP A 339 -6.96 -21.06 -23.52
C ASP A 339 -7.60 -20.85 -24.91
N GLY A 340 -6.84 -21.05 -25.98
CA GLY A 340 -7.29 -20.85 -27.37
C GLY A 340 -7.13 -19.43 -27.92
N GLY A 341 -6.66 -18.48 -27.11
CA GLY A 341 -6.53 -17.06 -27.44
C GLY A 341 -7.78 -16.24 -27.09
N GLU A 342 -7.61 -14.95 -26.84
CA GLU A 342 -8.69 -14.00 -26.56
C GLU A 342 -9.29 -13.51 -27.86
N ASP A 343 -10.54 -13.88 -28.14
CA ASP A 343 -11.28 -13.47 -29.33
C ASP A 343 -12.17 -12.24 -29.09
N PHE A 344 -12.28 -11.74 -27.86
CA PHE A 344 -13.13 -10.62 -27.46
C PHE A 344 -14.61 -10.83 -27.84
N GLN A 345 -15.08 -12.07 -27.82
CA GLN A 345 -16.46 -12.40 -28.17
C GLN A 345 -17.45 -11.99 -27.07
N LEU A 346 -17.09 -12.22 -25.81
CA LEU A 346 -17.92 -11.98 -24.62
C LEU A 346 -17.39 -10.77 -23.84
N SER A 347 -18.29 -9.92 -23.36
CA SER A 347 -17.97 -8.75 -22.55
C SER A 347 -18.60 -8.83 -21.16
N SER A 348 -18.02 -8.09 -20.21
CA SER A 348 -18.51 -7.97 -18.85
C SER A 348 -19.95 -7.44 -18.84
N PRO A 349 -20.86 -7.99 -18.03
CA PRO A 349 -20.63 -8.87 -16.88
C PRO A 349 -20.84 -10.37 -17.17
N ASP A 350 -20.63 -10.83 -18.41
CA ASP A 350 -20.70 -12.27 -18.70
C ASP A 350 -19.61 -13.02 -17.89
N PRO A 351 -19.96 -14.09 -17.13
CA PRO A 351 -19.00 -14.81 -16.30
C PRO A 351 -17.90 -15.53 -17.08
N ASP A 352 -18.10 -15.78 -18.38
CA ASP A 352 -17.09 -16.37 -19.25
C ASP A 352 -16.27 -15.29 -20.01
N SER A 353 -16.49 -14.00 -19.72
CA SER A 353 -15.70 -12.90 -20.28
C SER A 353 -14.39 -12.71 -19.52
N ASN A 354 -13.30 -12.48 -20.27
CA ASN A 354 -12.02 -12.07 -19.72
C ASN A 354 -11.90 -10.54 -19.54
N GLU A 355 -12.96 -9.76 -19.80
CA GLU A 355 -12.94 -8.30 -19.61
C GLU A 355 -13.01 -7.95 -18.11
N ASP A 356 -12.01 -7.22 -17.61
CA ASP A 356 -12.14 -6.50 -16.34
C ASP A 356 -13.00 -5.26 -16.59
N GLY A 357 -14.32 -5.45 -16.45
CA GLY A 357 -15.32 -4.44 -16.75
C GLY A 357 -15.15 -3.12 -15.99
N PRO A 358 -14.94 -3.13 -14.65
CA PRO A 358 -14.71 -1.93 -13.85
C PRO A 358 -13.49 -1.11 -14.29
N ARG A 359 -12.48 -1.74 -14.86
CA ARG A 359 -11.22 -1.12 -15.30
C ARG A 359 -11.13 -0.93 -16.82
N SER A 360 -12.14 -1.27 -17.60
CA SER A 360 -12.13 -1.20 -19.07
C SER A 360 -12.99 -0.06 -19.60
N GLY A 361 -12.47 0.71 -20.57
CA GLY A 361 -13.19 1.79 -21.27
C GLY A 361 -13.24 1.64 -22.80
N ALA A 362 -12.34 0.85 -23.37
CA ALA A 362 -12.45 0.41 -24.76
C ALA A 362 -13.61 -0.60 -24.92
N LEU A 363 -14.16 -0.69 -26.13
CA LEU A 363 -15.36 -1.48 -26.38
C LEU A 363 -14.98 -2.95 -26.62
N TRP A 364 -15.18 -3.78 -25.60
CA TRP A 364 -15.00 -5.22 -25.62
C TRP A 364 -16.30 -5.91 -26.08
N GLY A 365 -16.21 -6.89 -26.99
CA GLY A 365 -17.33 -7.74 -27.37
C GLY A 365 -17.54 -7.88 -28.88
N GLY A 366 -18.26 -8.93 -29.29
CA GLY A 366 -18.62 -9.13 -30.71
C GLY A 366 -17.45 -9.59 -31.60
N GLY A 367 -16.43 -10.20 -30.99
CA GLY A 367 -15.30 -10.84 -31.67
C GLY A 367 -14.10 -9.90 -31.88
N ARG A 368 -14.11 -8.74 -31.25
CA ARG A 368 -13.05 -7.73 -31.35
C ARG A 368 -13.03 -6.79 -30.14
N LEU A 369 -11.88 -6.21 -29.85
CA LEU A 369 -11.74 -5.04 -29.00
C LEU A 369 -11.54 -3.81 -29.87
N THR A 370 -12.36 -2.77 -29.69
CA THR A 370 -12.30 -1.54 -30.49
C THR A 370 -12.03 -0.31 -29.62
N PRO A 371 -11.41 0.75 -30.16
CA PRO A 371 -11.20 2.00 -29.44
C PRO A 371 -12.50 2.53 -28.81
N GLY A 372 -12.39 2.96 -27.55
CA GLY A 372 -13.47 3.64 -26.83
C GLY A 372 -13.41 5.16 -26.99
N VAL A 373 -14.04 5.88 -26.07
CA VAL A 373 -14.02 7.35 -26.01
C VAL A 373 -13.54 7.80 -24.64
N GLY A 374 -12.41 8.50 -24.59
CA GLY A 374 -11.85 9.07 -23.36
C GLY A 374 -11.47 8.04 -22.29
N GLY A 375 -11.30 8.54 -21.06
CA GLY A 375 -10.93 7.75 -19.89
C GLY A 375 -9.43 7.66 -19.63
N GLY A 376 -8.58 8.01 -20.60
CA GLY A 376 -7.13 8.05 -20.40
C GLY A 376 -6.49 6.65 -20.42
N SER A 377 -5.19 6.59 -20.17
CA SER A 377 -4.41 5.33 -20.17
C SER A 377 -4.66 4.43 -18.95
N GLY A 378 -5.06 5.04 -17.83
CA GLY A 378 -5.08 4.37 -16.52
C GLY A 378 -3.69 4.16 -15.91
N ARG A 379 -2.68 4.94 -16.32
CA ARG A 379 -1.29 4.77 -15.89
C ARG A 379 -1.02 4.85 -14.39
N LEU A 380 -1.93 5.40 -13.59
CA LEU A 380 -1.77 5.54 -12.14
C LEU A 380 -2.37 4.37 -11.35
N GLY A 381 -2.92 3.34 -12.01
CA GLY A 381 -3.60 2.24 -11.33
C GLY A 381 -5.00 2.64 -10.83
N ASP A 382 -5.53 1.90 -9.87
CA ASP A 382 -6.82 2.20 -9.23
C ASP A 382 -6.72 3.31 -8.18
N LEU A 383 -7.75 4.17 -8.11
CA LEU A 383 -7.94 5.07 -6.97
C LEU A 383 -9.15 4.62 -6.14
N ARG A 384 -8.88 4.07 -4.95
CA ARG A 384 -9.89 3.75 -3.94
C ARG A 384 -9.66 4.56 -2.67
N VAL A 385 -10.66 5.32 -2.24
CA VAL A 385 -10.64 6.02 -0.93
C VAL A 385 -11.62 5.32 0.01
N PRO A 386 -11.13 4.58 1.02
CA PRO A 386 -12.00 3.82 1.91
C PRO A 386 -12.92 4.68 2.78
N SER A 387 -13.98 4.06 3.28
CA SER A 387 -14.97 4.71 4.14
C SER A 387 -14.32 5.40 5.34
N GLY A 388 -14.63 6.69 5.53
CA GLY A 388 -14.13 7.52 6.64
C GLY A 388 -12.67 7.97 6.50
N LYS A 389 -12.02 7.74 5.35
CA LYS A 389 -10.68 8.24 5.03
C LYS A 389 -10.75 9.54 4.24
N ALA A 390 -9.70 10.35 4.37
CA ALA A 390 -9.53 11.59 3.63
C ALA A 390 -8.21 11.52 2.84
N LEU A 391 -8.27 11.78 1.53
CA LEU A 391 -7.12 11.85 0.63
C LEU A 391 -7.00 13.27 0.08
N THR A 392 -5.79 13.84 0.06
CA THR A 392 -5.52 15.13 -0.62
C THR A 392 -4.60 14.90 -1.80
N LEU A 393 -5.00 15.34 -2.98
CA LEU A 393 -4.17 15.31 -4.20
C LEU A 393 -3.74 16.74 -4.57
N ASN A 394 -2.44 16.90 -4.80
CA ASN A 394 -1.86 18.19 -5.22
C ASN A 394 -1.70 18.26 -6.75
N THR A 395 -2.37 19.21 -7.39
CA THR A 395 -2.32 19.35 -8.86
C THR A 395 -0.99 19.87 -9.39
N ASP A 396 -0.16 20.51 -8.55
CA ASP A 396 1.12 21.08 -8.95
C ASP A 396 2.27 20.08 -8.83
N SER A 397 2.15 19.11 -7.91
CA SER A 397 3.15 18.06 -7.69
C SER A 397 2.58 16.98 -6.77
N GLN A 398 2.07 15.90 -7.34
CA GLN A 398 1.65 14.71 -6.61
C GLN A 398 2.48 13.49 -7.05
N ALA A 399 3.14 12.84 -6.09
CA ALA A 399 3.84 11.59 -6.35
C ALA A 399 2.92 10.38 -6.11
N PHE A 400 3.17 9.31 -6.87
CA PHE A 400 2.57 7.99 -6.74
C PHE A 400 3.69 6.94 -6.57
N PRO A 401 3.48 5.83 -5.82
CA PRO A 401 2.22 5.39 -5.24
C PRO A 401 1.77 6.27 -4.07
N LEU A 402 0.47 6.31 -3.84
CA LEU A 402 -0.09 7.01 -2.69
C LEU A 402 0.23 6.22 -1.41
N GLY A 403 0.53 6.95 -0.34
CA GLY A 403 0.93 6.36 0.92
C GLY A 403 0.17 6.88 2.12
N ILE A 404 0.67 6.51 3.31
CA ILE A 404 0.19 7.01 4.60
C ILE A 404 0.22 8.55 4.64
N ALA A 405 1.24 9.17 4.03
CA ALA A 405 1.44 10.61 4.01
C ALA A 405 0.32 11.37 3.26
N ASP A 406 -0.34 10.73 2.30
CA ASP A 406 -1.42 11.32 1.49
C ASP A 406 -2.81 11.19 2.15
N GLY A 407 -2.90 10.41 3.25
CA GLY A 407 -4.10 10.31 4.09
C GLY A 407 -4.88 9.00 4.01
N LEU A 408 -4.45 8.04 3.18
CA LEU A 408 -5.10 6.72 3.03
C LEU A 408 -4.93 5.82 4.27
N GLY A 409 -3.82 5.99 4.99
CA GLY A 409 -3.50 5.23 6.20
C GLY A 409 -2.88 3.85 5.94
N PHE A 410 -2.54 3.54 4.70
CA PHE A 410 -1.74 2.40 4.24
C PHE A 410 -0.99 2.82 2.95
N ASP A 411 0.03 2.06 2.56
CA ASP A 411 0.79 2.30 1.34
C ASP A 411 0.19 1.45 0.20
N HIS A 412 -0.07 2.08 -0.94
CA HIS A 412 -0.47 1.37 -2.16
C HIS A 412 0.71 0.64 -2.79
N ASN A 413 0.44 -0.49 -3.44
CA ASN A 413 1.42 -1.12 -4.31
C ASN A 413 1.54 -0.32 -5.61
N PRO A 414 2.75 -0.24 -6.19
CA PRO A 414 2.94 0.38 -7.50
C PRO A 414 2.24 -0.46 -8.58
N ASP A 415 1.29 0.14 -9.29
CA ASP A 415 0.56 -0.48 -10.41
C ASP A 415 0.55 0.46 -11.63
N PHE A 416 1.76 0.83 -12.08
CA PHE A 416 1.95 1.87 -13.08
C PHE A 416 2.13 1.33 -14.50
N LEU A 417 1.34 1.87 -15.44
CA LEU A 417 1.59 1.66 -16.87
C LEU A 417 2.54 2.74 -17.38
N GLY A 418 3.58 2.33 -18.11
CA GLY A 418 4.54 3.29 -18.66
C GLY A 418 5.40 2.72 -19.77
N ASN A 419 6.36 3.54 -20.20
CA ASN A 419 7.42 3.13 -21.11
C ASN A 419 8.63 2.68 -20.30
N SER A 420 9.41 1.77 -20.87
CA SER A 420 10.74 1.47 -20.35
C SER A 420 11.65 2.70 -20.53
N ASP A 421 12.35 3.09 -19.47
CA ASP A 421 13.26 4.23 -19.46
C ASP A 421 14.46 3.96 -18.54
N ALA A 422 15.59 3.59 -19.16
CA ALA A 422 16.83 3.27 -18.46
C ALA A 422 17.48 4.48 -17.76
N VAL A 423 17.09 5.71 -18.08
CA VAL A 423 17.63 6.93 -17.46
C VAL A 423 16.86 7.30 -16.22
N ASN A 424 15.53 7.23 -16.29
CA ASN A 424 14.65 7.67 -15.20
C ASN A 424 14.31 6.57 -14.20
N PHE A 425 14.39 5.29 -14.60
CA PHE A 425 14.14 4.15 -13.72
C PHE A 425 15.33 3.17 -13.69
N PRO A 426 16.55 3.64 -13.35
CA PRO A 426 17.72 2.78 -13.34
C PRO A 426 17.63 1.76 -12.20
N GLY A 427 17.66 0.47 -12.52
CA GLY A 427 17.76 -0.61 -11.54
C GLY A 427 16.42 -1.21 -11.09
N THR A 428 15.29 -0.78 -11.64
CA THR A 428 14.07 -1.61 -11.66
C THR A 428 14.24 -2.69 -12.72
N LEU A 429 13.85 -3.92 -12.42
CA LEU A 429 13.89 -4.99 -13.41
C LEU A 429 12.96 -4.62 -14.58
N GLY A 430 13.53 -4.44 -15.78
CA GLY A 430 12.82 -3.95 -16.97
C GLY A 430 12.83 -2.43 -17.19
N ASN A 431 13.42 -1.61 -16.30
CA ASN A 431 13.45 -0.14 -16.39
C ASN A 431 12.06 0.53 -16.51
N TYR A 432 11.03 -0.08 -15.94
CA TYR A 432 9.67 0.45 -15.92
C TYR A 432 9.43 1.35 -14.69
N PRO A 433 8.43 2.27 -14.74
CA PRO A 433 8.15 3.17 -13.64
C PRO A 433 7.72 2.42 -12.38
N ASP A 434 8.42 2.70 -11.29
CA ASP A 434 8.03 2.34 -9.92
C ASP A 434 7.38 3.53 -9.18
N SER A 435 7.34 4.69 -9.83
CA SER A 435 6.75 5.93 -9.35
C SER A 435 6.42 6.87 -10.50
N ILE A 436 5.38 7.69 -10.33
CA ILE A 436 4.99 8.73 -11.30
C ILE A 436 4.70 10.00 -10.50
N THR A 437 5.18 11.16 -10.99
CA THR A 437 4.82 12.46 -10.42
C THR A 437 3.95 13.24 -11.40
N VAL A 438 2.72 13.57 -10.97
CA VAL A 438 1.80 14.45 -11.69
C VAL A 438 2.12 15.90 -11.33
N THR A 439 2.40 16.72 -12.34
CA THR A 439 2.75 18.14 -12.17
C THR A 439 1.84 19.08 -12.94
N ASP A 440 0.84 18.55 -13.65
CA ASP A 440 -0.02 19.28 -14.58
C ASP A 440 -1.53 19.19 -14.25
N GLY A 441 -1.84 18.66 -13.06
CA GLY A 441 -3.21 18.37 -12.61
C GLY A 441 -3.90 17.22 -13.34
N VAL A 442 -3.21 16.42 -14.17
CA VAL A 442 -3.78 15.29 -14.91
C VAL A 442 -3.55 13.98 -14.17
N PHE A 443 -4.64 13.37 -13.71
CA PHE A 443 -4.62 12.07 -13.06
C PHE A 443 -5.34 11.04 -13.94
N GLU A 444 -4.63 9.97 -14.33
CA GLU A 444 -5.16 8.91 -15.20
C GLU A 444 -5.24 7.59 -14.44
N PHE A 445 -6.44 7.25 -13.96
CA PHE A 445 -6.73 6.05 -13.17
C PHE A 445 -7.41 4.96 -14.01
N GLN A 446 -7.26 3.71 -13.59
CA GLN A 446 -7.94 2.57 -14.18
C GLN A 446 -9.42 2.54 -13.75
N SER A 447 -9.67 2.72 -12.46
CA SER A 447 -10.99 2.91 -11.86
C SER A 447 -10.93 3.95 -10.74
N LEU A 448 -12.08 4.52 -10.38
CA LEU A 448 -12.23 5.44 -9.24
C LEU A 448 -13.38 4.99 -8.34
N THR A 449 -13.08 4.70 -7.08
CA THR A 449 -14.10 4.39 -6.05
C THR A 449 -13.90 5.27 -4.81
N LEU A 450 -14.85 6.16 -4.56
CA LEU A 450 -14.98 6.84 -3.27
C LEU A 450 -16.07 6.14 -2.46
N GLU A 451 -15.67 5.45 -1.39
CA GLU A 451 -16.61 4.74 -0.53
C GLU A 451 -17.45 5.71 0.33
N ALA A 452 -18.53 5.23 0.92
CA ALA A 452 -19.42 6.04 1.75
C ALA A 452 -18.64 6.74 2.88
N GLY A 453 -18.82 8.06 3.04
CA GLY A 453 -18.16 8.86 4.07
C GLY A 453 -16.67 9.14 3.83
N SER A 454 -16.11 8.77 2.67
CA SER A 454 -14.76 9.17 2.26
C SER A 454 -14.70 10.64 1.82
N SER A 455 -13.50 11.23 1.80
CA SER A 455 -13.28 12.59 1.31
C SER A 455 -12.04 12.67 0.41
N LEU A 456 -12.16 13.33 -0.74
CA LEU A 456 -11.09 13.59 -1.70
C LEU A 456 -10.94 15.10 -1.87
N PHE A 457 -9.77 15.64 -1.53
CA PHE A 457 -9.46 17.07 -1.61
C PHE A 457 -8.51 17.33 -2.77
N PHE A 458 -8.74 18.41 -3.52
CA PHE A 458 -7.82 18.88 -4.56
C PHE A 458 -7.30 20.26 -4.23
N VAL A 459 -5.97 20.39 -4.23
CA VAL A 459 -5.26 21.65 -3.95
C VAL A 459 -4.24 21.93 -5.05
N GLY A 460 -3.88 23.20 -5.23
CA GLY A 460 -2.84 23.62 -6.17
C GLY A 460 -3.32 24.63 -7.21
N THR A 461 -2.42 25.06 -8.07
CA THR A 461 -2.68 26.14 -9.02
C THR A 461 -3.33 25.70 -10.33
N GLN A 462 -3.43 24.39 -10.56
CA GLN A 462 -3.90 23.80 -11.82
C GLN A 462 -5.27 23.14 -11.66
N PRO A 463 -6.12 23.15 -12.70
CA PRO A 463 -7.38 22.41 -12.67
C PRO A 463 -7.15 20.91 -12.44
N ALA A 464 -7.96 20.31 -11.57
CA ALA A 464 -7.93 18.87 -11.36
C ALA A 464 -8.65 18.17 -12.52
N ARG A 465 -7.96 17.27 -13.22
CA ARG A 465 -8.52 16.50 -14.34
C ARG A 465 -8.33 15.03 -14.06
N LEU A 466 -9.44 14.35 -13.77
CA LEU A 466 -9.51 12.92 -13.52
C LEU A 466 -9.95 12.22 -14.80
N TYR A 467 -9.07 11.38 -15.31
CA TYR A 467 -9.32 10.47 -16.43
C TYR A 467 -9.40 9.08 -15.86
N ILE A 468 -10.55 8.45 -16.00
CA ILE A 468 -10.82 7.12 -15.48
C ILE A 468 -11.09 6.21 -16.67
N ARG A 469 -10.22 5.22 -16.89
CA ARG A 469 -10.33 4.32 -18.02
C ARG A 469 -11.67 3.59 -18.01
N GLY A 470 -12.01 2.94 -16.90
CA GLY A 470 -13.28 2.24 -16.73
C GLY A 470 -14.34 3.06 -16.01
N THR A 471 -14.65 2.63 -14.80
CA THR A 471 -15.79 3.13 -14.01
C THR A 471 -15.36 4.09 -12.90
N ALA A 472 -16.15 5.15 -12.71
CA ALA A 472 -16.01 6.11 -11.63
C ALA A 472 -17.27 6.12 -10.75
N LEU A 473 -17.10 5.80 -9.47
CA LEU A 473 -18.17 5.70 -8.48
C LEU A 473 -17.88 6.61 -7.28
N LEU A 474 -18.74 7.62 -7.10
CA LEU A 474 -18.76 8.47 -5.91
C LEU A 474 -19.95 8.04 -5.05
N SER A 475 -19.71 7.19 -4.05
CA SER A 475 -20.78 6.57 -3.25
C SER A 475 -21.53 7.57 -2.37
N THR A 476 -22.74 7.21 -1.93
CA THR A 476 -23.52 8.05 -1.01
C THR A 476 -22.72 8.47 0.22
N GLY A 477 -22.67 9.78 0.47
CA GLY A 477 -21.96 10.37 1.60
C GLY A 477 -20.45 10.55 1.39
N SER A 478 -19.89 10.16 0.24
CA SER A 478 -18.54 10.59 -0.14
C SER A 478 -18.51 12.08 -0.51
N LEU A 479 -17.34 12.70 -0.40
CA LEU A 479 -17.13 14.12 -0.71
C LEU A 479 -15.92 14.30 -1.63
N VAL A 480 -16.09 14.97 -2.75
CA VAL A 480 -15.00 15.60 -3.52
C VAL A 480 -15.02 17.10 -3.22
N ASN A 481 -13.93 17.62 -2.66
CA ASN A 481 -13.85 19.00 -2.20
C ASN A 481 -12.75 19.78 -2.95
N LEU A 482 -13.20 20.80 -3.67
CA LEU A 482 -12.41 21.83 -4.32
C LEU A 482 -12.89 23.22 -3.89
N SER A 483 -13.49 23.36 -2.70
CA SER A 483 -14.02 24.63 -2.23
C SER A 483 -12.86 25.60 -1.93
N GLY A 484 -13.05 26.85 -2.33
CA GLY A 484 -12.16 27.94 -1.98
C GLY A 484 -12.06 28.07 -0.46
N PRO A 485 -10.86 28.00 0.13
CA PRO A 485 -10.69 28.27 1.53
C PRO A 485 -11.13 29.69 1.92
N GLN A 486 -11.75 29.78 3.09
CA GLN A 486 -11.99 31.02 3.80
C GLN A 486 -10.69 31.49 4.48
N PRO A 487 -10.29 32.76 4.34
CA PRO A 487 -9.18 33.32 5.11
C PRO A 487 -9.53 33.41 6.60
N PRO A 488 -8.54 33.29 7.50
CA PRO A 488 -8.79 33.40 8.93
C PRO A 488 -9.34 34.79 9.28
N ASP A 489 -10.00 34.88 10.44
CA ASP A 489 -10.43 36.16 10.99
C ASP A 489 -9.21 37.11 11.13
N HIS A 490 -9.35 38.33 10.62
CA HIS A 490 -8.26 39.29 10.47
C HIS A 490 -8.06 40.12 11.73
N ASP A 491 -6.79 40.24 12.15
CA ASP A 491 -6.37 41.23 13.13
C ASP A 491 -5.95 42.52 12.41
N SER A 492 -6.74 43.57 12.59
CA SER A 492 -6.49 44.86 11.94
C SER A 492 -5.22 45.60 12.40
N SER A 493 -4.51 45.07 13.40
CA SER A 493 -3.20 45.58 13.82
C SER A 493 -2.05 45.16 12.91
N VAL A 494 -2.25 44.13 12.08
CA VAL A 494 -1.24 43.63 11.13
C VAL A 494 -0.83 44.77 10.19
N LEU A 495 0.48 45.00 10.07
CA LEU A 495 1.04 46.11 9.31
C LEU A 495 0.88 45.91 7.80
N ASN A 496 1.33 44.76 7.30
CA ASN A 496 1.26 44.41 5.91
C ASN A 496 0.70 42.99 5.75
N PRO A 497 -0.63 42.86 5.51
CA PRO A 497 -1.27 41.56 5.36
C PRO A 497 -0.66 40.68 4.25
N GLU A 498 -0.03 41.23 3.22
CA GLU A 498 0.61 40.43 2.17
C GLU A 498 1.87 39.72 2.66
N THR A 499 2.69 40.38 3.49
CA THR A 499 3.96 39.80 3.97
C THR A 499 3.82 39.09 5.29
N ASP A 500 2.85 39.50 6.10
CA ASP A 500 2.72 39.07 7.49
C ASP A 500 1.72 37.92 7.65
N LEU A 501 0.87 37.67 6.66
CA LEU A 501 -0.09 36.56 6.66
C LEU A 501 0.30 35.48 5.65
N ILE A 502 0.05 34.23 6.04
CA ILE A 502 0.10 33.11 5.11
C ILE A 502 -1.20 33.10 4.32
N ALA A 503 -1.11 33.26 3.00
CA ALA A 503 -2.27 33.10 2.13
C ALA A 503 -2.81 31.67 2.25
N PRO A 504 -4.14 31.48 2.31
CA PRO A 504 -4.72 30.14 2.26
C PRO A 504 -4.25 29.40 1.00
N ILE A 505 -3.98 28.09 1.12
CA ILE A 505 -3.64 27.26 -0.04
C ILE A 505 -4.86 27.25 -0.97
N PRO A 506 -4.75 27.71 -2.23
CA PRO A 506 -5.90 27.77 -3.12
C PRO A 506 -6.42 26.36 -3.45
N SER A 507 -7.72 26.29 -3.73
CA SER A 507 -8.35 25.14 -4.38
C SER A 507 -7.74 24.95 -5.78
N ALA A 508 -7.75 23.71 -6.28
CA ALA A 508 -7.17 23.36 -7.59
C ALA A 508 -7.67 24.28 -8.72
N GLY A 509 -6.81 25.16 -9.23
CA GLY A 509 -7.12 26.11 -10.30
C GLY A 509 -7.97 27.32 -9.89
N GLY A 510 -8.28 27.49 -8.60
CA GLY A 510 -9.04 28.61 -8.04
C GLY A 510 -8.20 29.88 -7.91
N GLY A 511 -8.85 31.03 -8.07
CA GLY A 511 -8.27 32.36 -7.89
C GLY A 511 -8.03 32.71 -6.42
N ASP A 512 -6.85 33.25 -6.11
CA ASP A 512 -6.55 33.77 -4.77
C ASP A 512 -7.42 34.98 -4.43
N GLY A 513 -7.83 35.08 -3.16
CA GLY A 513 -8.49 36.28 -2.64
C GLY A 513 -7.53 37.46 -2.58
N GLY A 514 -8.05 38.68 -2.78
CA GLY A 514 -7.25 39.89 -2.69
C GLY A 514 -6.83 40.18 -1.25
N PHE A 515 -5.55 40.51 -1.03
CA PHE A 515 -5.09 40.96 0.29
C PHE A 515 -5.79 42.26 0.70
N GLY A 516 -6.07 42.41 1.99
CA GLY A 516 -6.56 43.67 2.53
C GLY A 516 -5.50 44.76 2.52
N GLY A 517 -5.93 46.01 2.64
CA GLY A 517 -5.05 47.17 2.66
C GLY A 517 -4.18 47.21 3.91
N ASP A 518 -2.94 47.61 3.73
CA ASP A 518 -1.93 47.76 4.77
C ASP A 518 -2.31 48.86 5.76
N ARG A 519 -1.69 48.83 6.95
CA ARG A 519 -1.66 50.01 7.82
C ARG A 519 -0.83 51.11 7.18
N PHE A 520 -1.24 52.36 7.37
CA PHE A 520 -0.62 53.49 6.69
C PHE A 520 0.80 53.74 7.16
N ASP A 521 1.66 54.11 6.21
CA ASP A 521 3.06 54.45 6.49
C ASP A 521 3.19 55.85 7.09
N PHE A 522 3.50 55.93 8.39
CA PHE A 522 3.93 57.17 9.02
C PHE A 522 5.46 57.26 9.07
N PRO A 523 6.10 58.16 8.30
CA PRO A 523 7.54 58.29 8.33
C PRO A 523 8.05 58.66 9.73
N VAL A 524 9.12 57.99 10.15
CA VAL A 524 9.76 58.18 11.46
C VAL A 524 10.21 59.65 11.63
N GLY A 525 9.88 60.28 12.76
CA GLY A 525 10.21 61.69 13.03
C GLY A 525 9.21 62.73 12.48
N THR A 526 8.03 62.31 12.04
CA THR A 526 6.90 63.21 11.72
C THR A 526 6.14 63.64 12.97
N GLY A 527 5.37 64.73 12.90
CA GLY A 527 4.63 65.27 14.05
C GLY A 527 3.53 64.36 14.62
N MET A 528 3.24 63.22 13.97
CA MET A 528 2.28 62.20 14.43
C MET A 528 2.93 61.15 15.36
N ASP A 529 4.25 60.98 15.32
CA ASP A 529 5.05 59.97 16.06
C ASP A 529 4.89 60.07 17.60
N GLY A 530 4.49 61.24 18.11
CA GLY A 530 4.22 61.48 19.54
C GLY A 530 2.80 61.18 20.01
N LEU A 531 1.93 60.63 19.15
CA LEU A 531 0.50 60.37 19.41
C LEU A 531 0.19 58.89 19.67
N GLY A 532 1.21 58.09 19.97
CA GLY A 532 1.05 56.68 20.31
C GLY A 532 0.80 56.44 21.80
N LEU A 533 -0.25 55.68 22.13
CA LEU A 533 -0.57 55.22 23.48
C LEU A 533 -0.88 53.69 23.57
N CYS A 534 -0.92 52.92 22.47
CA CYS A 534 -1.49 51.55 22.33
C CYS A 534 -0.87 50.66 21.19
N GLU A 535 -1.32 49.39 21.05
CA GLU A 535 -0.84 48.42 20.02
C GLU A 535 -1.17 48.80 18.56
N ASN A 536 -2.07 49.78 18.33
CA ASN A 536 -2.42 50.33 17.01
C ASN A 536 -2.03 51.79 16.81
N ASP A 537 -0.84 52.15 17.31
CA ASP A 537 -0.28 53.48 17.19
C ASP A 537 0.30 53.78 15.81
N VAL A 538 0.66 55.06 15.61
CA VAL A 538 1.45 55.56 14.49
C VAL A 538 2.69 54.70 14.29
N VAL A 539 2.78 54.06 13.12
CA VAL A 539 3.83 53.10 12.78
C VAL A 539 4.43 53.42 11.42
N GLY A 540 5.75 53.23 11.31
CA GLY A 540 6.41 53.26 10.01
C GLY A 540 6.13 51.96 9.26
N ASN A 541 5.56 52.05 8.07
CA ASN A 541 5.31 50.92 7.19
C ASN A 541 5.78 51.24 5.75
N PRO A 542 7.10 51.38 5.52
CA PRO A 542 7.62 51.86 4.24
C PRO A 542 7.10 51.05 3.04
N GLY A 543 6.39 51.72 2.14
CA GLY A 543 5.81 51.10 0.95
C GLY A 543 4.40 50.55 1.12
N ALA A 544 3.70 50.88 2.22
CA ALA A 544 2.33 50.47 2.48
C ALA A 544 1.38 50.72 1.30
N ASN A 545 0.65 49.68 0.91
CA ASN A 545 -0.51 49.76 0.04
C ASN A 545 -1.79 49.70 0.87
N THR A 546 -2.33 50.85 1.20
CA THR A 546 -3.55 51.01 2.02
C THR A 546 -4.85 50.68 1.30
N GLN A 547 -4.81 50.46 -0.01
CA GLN A 547 -5.96 50.01 -0.78
C GLN A 547 -6.09 48.49 -0.62
N GLY A 548 -7.32 48.01 -0.45
CA GLY A 548 -7.61 46.60 -0.63
C GLY A 548 -7.26 46.19 -2.05
N ARG A 549 -6.67 45.01 -2.21
CA ARG A 549 -6.26 44.50 -3.51
C ARG A 549 -7.40 43.73 -4.15
N SER A 550 -7.45 43.74 -5.48
CA SER A 550 -8.39 42.89 -6.21
C SER A 550 -8.01 41.42 -6.05
N GLY A 551 -9.01 40.55 -6.03
CA GLY A 551 -8.80 39.11 -6.12
C GLY A 551 -8.28 38.70 -7.50
N MET A 552 -7.65 37.54 -7.57
CA MET A 552 -7.30 36.92 -8.85
C MET A 552 -8.58 36.56 -9.61
N GLY A 553 -8.57 36.72 -10.93
CA GLY A 553 -9.73 36.34 -11.74
C GLY A 553 -9.84 34.84 -11.95
N VAL A 554 -10.84 34.45 -12.73
CA VAL A 554 -11.17 33.07 -13.08
C VAL A 554 -9.95 32.36 -13.68
N GLY A 555 -9.66 31.17 -13.17
CA GLY A 555 -8.49 30.37 -13.54
C GLY A 555 -7.17 31.07 -13.21
N ARG A 556 -7.16 31.92 -12.18
CA ARG A 556 -6.01 32.75 -11.77
C ARG A 556 -5.59 33.79 -12.84
N SER A 557 -6.47 34.10 -13.78
CA SER A 557 -6.20 35.09 -14.81
C SER A 557 -6.50 36.50 -14.32
N VAL A 558 -5.52 37.40 -14.39
CA VAL A 558 -5.65 38.78 -13.87
C VAL A 558 -6.75 39.54 -14.63
N GLY A 559 -7.71 40.10 -13.89
CA GLY A 559 -8.77 40.94 -14.44
C GLY A 559 -9.98 40.22 -15.03
N LEU A 560 -9.99 38.89 -15.08
CA LEU A 560 -11.16 38.11 -15.52
C LEU A 560 -12.10 37.83 -14.35
N GLY A 561 -13.01 38.75 -14.04
CA GLY A 561 -14.02 38.55 -12.99
C GLY A 561 -13.52 38.60 -11.55
N GLY A 562 -12.25 38.93 -11.29
CA GLY A 562 -11.73 39.11 -9.93
C GLY A 562 -12.49 40.21 -9.18
N GLY A 563 -12.84 39.96 -7.92
CA GLY A 563 -13.50 40.96 -7.06
C GLY A 563 -12.60 42.18 -6.88
N VAL A 564 -13.16 43.38 -7.04
CA VAL A 564 -12.46 44.65 -6.83
C VAL A 564 -12.17 44.85 -5.35
N GLY A 565 -10.94 45.26 -5.04
CA GLY A 565 -10.52 45.61 -3.69
C GLY A 565 -11.12 46.93 -3.20
N GLY A 566 -11.42 46.99 -1.91
CA GLY A 566 -12.01 48.15 -1.28
C GLY A 566 -11.03 49.30 -1.10
N VAL A 567 -11.52 50.53 -1.29
CA VAL A 567 -10.64 51.71 -1.23
C VAL A 567 -10.26 52.09 0.20
N GLN A 568 -9.06 52.65 0.40
CA GLN A 568 -8.72 53.34 1.63
C GLN A 568 -9.70 54.49 1.86
N TYR A 569 -10.18 54.65 3.09
CA TYR A 569 -11.05 55.77 3.43
C TYR A 569 -10.77 56.34 4.83
N PRO A 570 -10.50 57.66 4.93
CA PRO A 570 -10.45 58.67 3.86
C PRO A 570 -9.28 58.52 2.89
N THR A 571 -9.40 59.18 1.74
CA THR A 571 -8.42 59.12 0.64
C THR A 571 -7.07 59.78 0.97
N ASN A 572 -7.00 60.59 2.02
CA ASN A 572 -5.77 61.27 2.44
C ASN A 572 -5.63 61.22 3.97
N TYR A 573 -4.47 60.79 4.47
CA TYR A 573 -4.15 60.89 5.89
C TYR A 573 -3.26 62.09 6.23
N PRO A 574 -3.42 62.66 7.43
CA PRO A 574 -2.54 63.71 7.94
C PRO A 574 -1.17 63.12 8.28
N THR A 575 -0.08 63.71 7.78
CA THR A 575 1.29 63.28 8.07
C THR A 575 1.98 64.11 9.17
N VAL A 576 1.28 65.10 9.72
CA VAL A 576 1.75 65.95 10.83
C VAL A 576 0.57 66.29 11.75
N ASN A 577 0.83 66.46 13.05
CA ASN A 577 -0.17 66.93 14.02
C ASN A 577 -0.50 68.40 13.70
N THR A 578 -1.58 68.64 12.95
CA THR A 578 -1.94 69.99 12.50
C THR A 578 -2.86 70.68 13.50
N ASN A 579 -2.45 71.88 13.93
CA ASN A 579 -3.19 72.75 14.81
C ASN A 579 -4.05 73.78 14.05
N THR A 580 -4.37 73.56 12.77
CA THR A 580 -5.19 74.48 11.97
C THR A 580 -6.44 73.80 11.41
N THR A 581 -7.53 74.55 11.33
CA THR A 581 -8.82 74.07 10.80
C THR A 581 -8.79 73.89 9.27
N ALA A 582 -7.88 74.57 8.57
CA ALA A 582 -7.77 74.50 7.11
C ALA A 582 -7.08 73.20 6.64
N ASP A 583 -6.08 72.72 7.37
CA ASP A 583 -5.36 71.49 7.02
C ASP A 583 -6.20 70.24 7.34
N ASN A 584 -6.84 70.18 8.52
CA ASN A 584 -7.72 69.06 8.90
C ASN A 584 -8.94 68.86 7.96
N ASN A 585 -9.53 69.95 7.45
CA ASN A 585 -10.63 69.87 6.49
C ASN A 585 -10.18 69.41 5.08
N ASN A 586 -8.89 69.54 4.74
CA ASN A 586 -8.36 69.14 3.44
C ASN A 586 -8.02 67.64 3.35
N HIS A 587 -7.91 66.95 4.50
CA HIS A 587 -7.64 65.51 4.56
C HIS A 587 -8.92 64.65 4.54
N GLY A 588 -10.11 65.28 4.62
CA GLY A 588 -11.38 64.56 4.63
C GLY A 588 -11.46 63.59 5.82
N LEU A 589 -11.08 64.00 7.02
CA LEU A 589 -11.31 63.21 8.23
C LEU A 589 -12.61 63.66 8.92
N GLY A 590 -13.51 62.71 9.15
CA GLY A 590 -14.80 62.87 9.81
C GLY A 590 -14.76 62.43 11.27
N PHE A 591 -15.33 63.24 12.15
CA PHE A 591 -15.42 62.96 13.58
C PHE A 591 -16.86 63.13 14.10
N ASN A 592 -17.23 62.26 15.02
CA ASN A 592 -18.48 62.30 15.76
C ASN A 592 -18.19 62.46 17.26
N ARG A 593 -19.07 63.16 17.97
CA ARG A 593 -18.95 63.33 19.42
C ARG A 593 -19.39 62.05 20.10
N VAL A 594 -18.58 61.53 21.01
CA VAL A 594 -18.86 60.26 21.72
C VAL A 594 -19.21 60.50 23.20
N GLY A 595 -18.87 61.65 23.74
CA GLY A 595 -19.34 62.14 25.05
C GLY A 595 -18.64 63.43 25.49
N ASP A 596 -19.17 64.08 26.53
CA ASP A 596 -18.43 65.07 27.32
C ASP A 596 -17.67 64.30 28.41
N TYR A 597 -16.35 64.11 28.25
CA TYR A 597 -15.53 63.50 29.31
C TYR A 597 -15.48 64.50 30.47
N ASN A 598 -15.94 64.09 31.65
CA ASN A 598 -16.22 65.00 32.75
C ASN A 598 -15.37 64.67 33.98
N PRO A 599 -14.07 65.02 33.99
CA PRO A 599 -13.34 65.18 35.24
C PRO A 599 -13.89 66.42 35.97
N PRO A 600 -13.98 66.42 37.31
CA PRO A 600 -14.78 67.38 38.09
C PRO A 600 -14.43 68.88 37.94
N ASP A 601 -13.40 69.25 37.16
CA ASP A 601 -12.92 70.63 36.99
C ASP A 601 -12.80 71.11 35.53
N PHE A 602 -13.09 70.28 34.51
CA PHE A 602 -13.01 70.66 33.08
C PHE A 602 -14.10 69.98 32.22
N VAL A 603 -14.77 70.74 31.34
CA VAL A 603 -15.68 70.18 30.32
C VAL A 603 -14.84 69.88 29.08
N GLU A 604 -14.42 68.63 28.93
CA GLU A 604 -13.60 68.17 27.81
C GLU A 604 -14.48 67.49 26.75
N LEU A 605 -14.29 67.86 25.48
CA LEU A 605 -15.01 67.26 24.36
C LEU A 605 -14.15 66.17 23.73
N GLU A 606 -14.60 64.91 23.81
CA GLU A 606 -13.99 63.78 23.10
C GLU A 606 -14.75 63.51 21.79
N CYS A 607 -14.00 63.45 20.69
CA CYS A 607 -14.54 63.06 19.41
C CYS A 607 -13.76 61.89 18.82
N ARG A 608 -14.48 61.02 18.11
CA ARG A 608 -13.90 59.85 17.46
C ARG A 608 -14.23 59.83 15.98
N SER A 609 -13.26 59.36 15.22
CA SER A 609 -13.51 58.97 13.84
C SER A 609 -14.36 57.71 13.84
N LEU A 610 -15.45 57.73 13.09
CA LEU A 610 -16.28 56.56 12.79
C LEU A 610 -16.15 56.15 11.34
N MET A 611 -15.08 56.61 10.68
CA MET A 611 -14.84 56.36 9.26
C MET A 611 -14.42 54.91 9.03
N VAL A 612 -15.07 54.27 8.06
CA VAL A 612 -14.82 52.87 7.68
C VAL A 612 -14.26 52.80 6.27
N GLY A 613 -13.38 51.83 6.05
CA GLY A 613 -12.75 51.60 4.76
C GLY A 613 -13.74 51.05 3.73
N GLY A 614 -13.37 51.11 2.46
CA GLY A 614 -14.09 50.41 1.41
C GLY A 614 -14.01 48.91 1.62
N VAL A 615 -15.13 48.20 1.54
CA VAL A 615 -15.14 46.74 1.64
C VAL A 615 -14.71 46.07 0.34
N GLY A 616 -14.30 44.81 0.41
CA GLY A 616 -14.08 44.00 -0.77
C GLY A 616 -15.39 43.61 -1.46
N SER A 617 -15.39 43.57 -2.79
CA SER A 617 -16.53 43.09 -3.59
C SER A 617 -16.42 41.60 -3.94
N GLY A 618 -17.54 41.00 -4.34
CA GLY A 618 -17.60 39.58 -4.69
C GLY A 618 -16.94 39.27 -6.04
N GLY A 619 -16.38 38.06 -6.17
CA GLY A 619 -15.85 37.53 -7.42
C GLY A 619 -16.95 37.13 -8.42
N ALA A 620 -16.69 37.34 -9.71
CA ALA A 620 -17.51 36.92 -10.83
C ALA A 620 -16.99 35.65 -11.49
N TYR A 621 -17.91 34.77 -11.88
CA TYR A 621 -17.71 33.70 -12.84
C TYR A 621 -18.92 33.65 -13.75
N ALA A 622 -19.94 32.83 -13.47
CA ALA A 622 -21.12 32.70 -14.35
C ALA A 622 -21.98 33.96 -14.44
N LEU A 623 -21.98 34.76 -13.36
CA LEU A 623 -22.64 36.05 -13.23
C LEU A 623 -21.66 37.07 -12.65
N ASP A 624 -22.04 38.34 -12.68
CA ASP A 624 -21.32 39.40 -11.96
C ASP A 624 -21.31 39.11 -10.46
N GLY A 625 -20.23 39.50 -9.79
CA GLY A 625 -20.16 39.44 -8.34
C GLY A 625 -21.06 40.51 -7.70
N ASP A 626 -21.50 40.29 -6.47
CA ASP A 626 -22.28 41.30 -5.76
C ASP A 626 -21.38 42.48 -5.33
N ILE A 627 -22.02 43.65 -5.26
CA ILE A 627 -21.42 44.89 -4.76
C ILE A 627 -21.07 44.72 -3.27
N GLY A 628 -19.87 45.17 -2.90
CA GLY A 628 -19.50 45.32 -1.50
C GLY A 628 -20.04 46.63 -0.92
N THR A 629 -20.79 46.54 0.18
CA THR A 629 -21.43 47.70 0.82
C THR A 629 -20.64 48.21 2.02
N SER A 630 -20.23 49.48 1.99
CA SER A 630 -19.42 50.10 3.06
C SER A 630 -20.29 51.01 3.92
N ASP A 631 -20.67 50.57 5.11
CA ASP A 631 -21.62 51.31 5.95
C ASP A 631 -21.13 51.45 7.41
N ALA A 632 -21.06 52.70 7.85
CA ALA A 632 -20.65 53.07 9.19
C ALA A 632 -21.86 53.10 10.13
N VAL A 633 -21.67 52.79 11.41
CA VAL A 633 -22.75 52.86 12.44
C VAL A 633 -23.43 54.23 12.48
N VAL A 634 -22.68 55.29 12.14
CA VAL A 634 -23.21 56.63 11.92
C VAL A 634 -22.81 57.09 10.52
N ALA A 635 -23.78 57.19 9.60
CA ALA A 635 -23.53 57.46 8.18
C ALA A 635 -22.76 58.77 7.91
N LEU A 636 -23.03 59.82 8.69
CA LEU A 636 -22.41 61.14 8.48
C LEU A 636 -21.60 61.58 9.70
N ALA A 637 -20.43 62.15 9.42
CA ALA A 637 -19.61 62.85 10.38
C ALA A 637 -20.34 64.10 10.91
N GLY A 638 -20.17 64.37 12.21
CA GLY A 638 -20.59 65.64 12.81
C GLY A 638 -19.65 66.77 12.43
N TYR A 639 -18.37 66.45 12.15
CA TYR A 639 -17.30 67.42 11.89
C TYR A 639 -16.27 66.84 10.90
N PRO A 640 -16.09 67.46 9.71
CA PRO A 640 -16.96 68.48 9.15
C PRO A 640 -18.37 67.92 8.94
N PHE A 641 -19.39 68.76 9.18
CA PHE A 641 -20.78 68.31 9.12
C PHE A 641 -21.15 67.85 7.70
N GLY A 642 -21.75 66.66 7.60
CA GLY A 642 -22.26 66.13 6.34
C GLY A 642 -21.23 65.42 5.46
N GLN A 643 -20.03 65.19 5.97
CA GLN A 643 -19.08 64.27 5.36
C GLN A 643 -19.51 62.81 5.62
N ASP A 644 -19.40 61.93 4.62
CA ASP A 644 -19.68 60.50 4.80
C ASP A 644 -18.62 59.84 5.70
N ASN A 645 -19.09 58.96 6.59
CA ASN A 645 -18.23 58.06 7.35
C ASN A 645 -18.02 56.71 6.63
N GLY A 646 -18.88 56.37 5.66
CA GLY A 646 -18.70 55.24 4.77
C GLY A 646 -17.87 55.61 3.55
N ALA A 647 -16.97 54.71 3.13
CA ALA A 647 -16.39 54.77 1.80
C ALA A 647 -17.47 54.52 0.72
N PRO A 648 -17.20 54.83 -0.56
CA PRO A 648 -18.05 54.38 -1.66
C PRO A 648 -18.16 52.85 -1.70
N ASP A 649 -19.33 52.35 -2.12
CA ASP A 649 -19.52 50.92 -2.39
C ASP A 649 -18.60 50.44 -3.50
N THR A 650 -18.13 49.20 -3.35
CA THR A 650 -17.15 48.60 -4.26
C THR A 650 -17.89 47.76 -5.32
N PRO A 651 -17.79 48.09 -6.62
CA PRO A 651 -18.44 47.31 -7.68
C PRO A 651 -17.96 45.86 -7.68
N GLY A 652 -18.87 44.92 -7.95
CA GLY A 652 -18.55 43.50 -8.10
C GLY A 652 -17.64 43.18 -9.28
N GLY A 653 -17.09 41.97 -9.28
CA GLY A 653 -16.38 41.43 -10.44
C GLY A 653 -17.26 41.40 -11.70
N ASP A 654 -16.64 41.52 -12.86
CA ASP A 654 -17.30 41.58 -14.18
C ASP A 654 -17.24 40.22 -14.90
N SER A 655 -18.41 39.68 -15.27
CA SER A 655 -18.57 38.43 -16.02
C SER A 655 -18.74 38.64 -17.53
N SER A 656 -18.70 39.87 -18.04
CA SER A 656 -18.99 40.22 -19.45
C SER A 656 -18.10 39.56 -20.50
N TRP A 657 -17.00 38.96 -20.08
CA TRP A 657 -16.10 38.18 -20.93
C TRP A 657 -16.60 36.75 -21.21
N LEU A 658 -17.53 36.23 -20.38
CA LEU A 658 -18.23 34.98 -20.66
C LEU A 658 -19.23 35.14 -21.79
N GLU A 659 -19.41 34.05 -22.55
CA GLU A 659 -20.41 33.98 -23.61
C GLU A 659 -21.83 33.98 -23.02
N ALA A 660 -22.76 34.58 -23.78
CA ALA A 660 -24.16 34.66 -23.43
C ALA A 660 -24.81 33.27 -23.42
N VAL A 661 -25.75 33.08 -22.48
CA VAL A 661 -26.52 31.83 -22.32
C VAL A 661 -27.40 31.53 -23.52
N ASP A 662 -27.35 30.30 -24.02
CA ASP A 662 -28.24 29.79 -25.07
C ASP A 662 -28.77 28.41 -24.66
N GLU A 663 -30.08 28.19 -24.80
CA GLU A 663 -30.72 26.93 -24.43
C GLU A 663 -30.24 25.74 -25.24
N ASN A 664 -29.72 25.97 -26.46
CA ASN A 664 -29.16 24.95 -27.34
C ASN A 664 -27.62 24.98 -27.33
N ASN A 665 -26.97 25.58 -26.34
CA ASN A 665 -25.50 25.69 -26.29
C ASN A 665 -24.86 26.28 -27.58
N ALA A 666 -25.60 27.09 -28.36
CA ALA A 666 -25.09 27.67 -29.60
C ALA A 666 -24.15 28.85 -29.30
N GLY A 667 -22.91 28.80 -29.82
CA GLY A 667 -21.91 29.84 -29.55
C GLY A 667 -21.31 29.80 -28.13
N TYR A 668 -21.35 28.63 -27.48
CA TYR A 668 -21.09 28.40 -26.06
C TYR A 668 -19.70 27.83 -25.73
N ASN A 669 -18.69 28.11 -26.54
CA ASN A 669 -17.35 27.53 -26.47
C ASN A 669 -16.69 27.59 -25.07
N GLN A 670 -16.79 28.73 -24.37
CA GLN A 670 -16.17 28.91 -23.05
C GLN A 670 -16.88 28.10 -21.96
N ARG A 671 -18.18 27.86 -22.12
CA ARG A 671 -19.02 27.16 -21.15
C ARG A 671 -19.06 25.65 -21.36
N LEU A 672 -18.47 25.16 -22.47
CA LEU A 672 -18.15 23.73 -22.66
C LEU A 672 -17.03 23.24 -21.74
N LEU A 673 -16.31 24.15 -21.10
CA LEU A 673 -15.21 23.85 -20.17
C LEU A 673 -14.12 22.98 -20.81
N ASN A 674 -13.83 23.19 -22.09
CA ASN A 674 -12.76 22.48 -22.78
C ASN A 674 -11.39 22.91 -22.22
N TRP A 675 -10.64 21.95 -21.69
CA TRP A 675 -9.35 22.24 -21.07
C TRP A 675 -8.28 22.64 -22.09
N TRP A 676 -8.32 22.10 -23.32
CA TRP A 676 -7.32 22.38 -24.37
C TRP A 676 -7.42 23.82 -24.88
N ASP A 677 -8.63 24.35 -24.97
CA ASP A 677 -8.88 25.78 -25.24
C ASP A 677 -8.59 26.67 -24.01
N GLY A 678 -8.22 26.05 -22.89
CA GLY A 678 -7.95 26.70 -21.62
C GLY A 678 -9.20 27.23 -20.93
N PHE A 679 -10.39 26.66 -21.15
CA PHE A 679 -11.65 27.13 -20.57
C PHE A 679 -12.06 26.43 -19.27
N LEU A 680 -11.48 25.25 -18.97
CA LEU A 680 -11.60 24.62 -17.65
C LEU A 680 -10.81 25.45 -16.62
N ARG A 681 -11.50 26.33 -15.89
CA ARG A 681 -10.90 27.32 -14.99
C ARG A 681 -11.63 27.34 -13.64
N GLY A 682 -10.90 27.49 -12.54
CA GLY A 682 -11.53 27.70 -11.24
C GLY A 682 -12.15 29.08 -11.13
N GLY A 683 -12.96 29.30 -10.10
CA GLY A 683 -13.58 30.58 -9.78
C GLY A 683 -12.58 31.70 -9.49
N SER A 684 -13.07 32.93 -9.48
CA SER A 684 -12.32 34.12 -9.11
C SER A 684 -12.32 34.35 -7.60
N GLY A 685 -11.27 35.00 -7.10
CA GLY A 685 -11.20 35.47 -5.71
C GLY A 685 -11.97 36.78 -5.50
N GLY A 686 -12.45 36.98 -4.28
CA GLY A 686 -13.06 38.24 -3.84
C GLY A 686 -12.01 39.32 -3.56
N GLY A 687 -12.42 40.59 -3.55
CA GLY A 687 -11.53 41.71 -3.22
C GLY A 687 -11.20 41.80 -1.72
N GLY A 688 -10.04 42.34 -1.38
CA GLY A 688 -9.67 42.66 0.01
C GLY A 688 -10.31 43.96 0.50
N GLY A 689 -10.48 44.11 1.81
CA GLY A 689 -10.96 45.35 2.44
C GLY A 689 -9.89 46.45 2.47
N GLY A 690 -10.31 47.71 2.48
CA GLY A 690 -9.43 48.88 2.53
C GLY A 690 -9.14 49.36 3.96
N ASN A 691 -8.06 50.13 4.11
CA ASN A 691 -7.64 50.72 5.39
C ASN A 691 -8.50 51.92 5.81
N HIS A 692 -8.65 52.15 7.12
CA HIS A 692 -9.39 53.28 7.67
C HIS A 692 -8.95 53.66 9.11
N PRO A 693 -9.30 54.87 9.61
CA PRO A 693 -8.86 55.38 10.91
C PRO A 693 -9.94 55.31 11.99
N ASN A 694 -10.83 54.31 11.96
CA ASN A 694 -11.93 54.20 12.92
C ASN A 694 -11.38 54.17 14.36
N GLY A 695 -12.04 54.88 15.29
CA GLY A 695 -11.58 54.94 16.67
C GLY A 695 -10.47 55.95 16.96
N THR A 696 -9.87 56.59 15.94
CA THR A 696 -8.95 57.73 16.13
C THR A 696 -9.62 58.82 16.98
N ILE A 697 -8.90 59.38 17.97
CA ILE A 697 -9.43 60.28 18.99
C ILE A 697 -8.86 61.68 18.82
N THR A 698 -9.76 62.68 18.84
CA THR A 698 -9.39 64.07 19.02
C THR A 698 -9.96 64.62 20.31
N TYR A 699 -9.20 65.54 20.90
CA TYR A 699 -9.46 66.12 22.20
C TYR A 699 -9.33 67.64 22.17
N ARG A 700 -10.13 68.31 23.02
CA ARG A 700 -10.08 69.76 23.20
C ARG A 700 -10.09 70.15 24.69
N PRO A 701 -9.03 70.83 25.20
CA PRO A 701 -8.90 71.19 26.62
C PRO A 701 -9.66 72.46 27.06
N VAL A 702 -10.52 73.06 26.22
CA VAL A 702 -11.10 74.39 26.48
C VAL A 702 -12.62 74.34 26.56
N ALA A 703 -13.19 74.78 27.70
CA ALA A 703 -14.63 74.85 27.94
C ALA A 703 -15.36 75.70 26.89
N GLY A 704 -16.44 75.17 26.30
CA GLY A 704 -17.35 75.89 25.40
C GLY A 704 -17.06 75.75 23.89
N GLY A 705 -16.13 74.89 23.49
CA GLY A 705 -15.87 74.57 22.09
C GLY A 705 -16.83 73.52 21.52
N THR A 706 -17.29 73.70 20.28
CA THR A 706 -18.17 72.73 19.60
C THR A 706 -17.49 71.86 18.55
N ASN A 707 -16.24 72.13 18.19
CA ASN A 707 -15.62 71.52 17.01
C ASN A 707 -14.66 70.40 17.42
N CYS A 708 -14.78 69.23 16.78
CA CYS A 708 -13.91 68.07 16.96
C CYS A 708 -12.54 68.20 16.26
N ILE A 709 -12.40 69.17 15.36
CA ILE A 709 -11.19 69.42 14.56
C ILE A 709 -10.93 70.94 14.47
N GLY A 710 -9.66 71.34 14.36
CA GLY A 710 -9.24 72.74 14.11
C GLY A 710 -8.42 73.40 15.23
N GLY A 711 -8.30 74.73 15.20
CA GLY A 711 -7.33 75.57 15.96
C GLY A 711 -7.17 75.41 17.48
N ALA A 712 -7.99 74.56 18.12
CA ALA A 712 -7.94 74.26 19.56
C ALA A 712 -8.27 72.79 19.88
N ALA A 713 -8.44 71.94 18.87
CA ALA A 713 -8.62 70.49 19.01
C ALA A 713 -7.36 69.80 18.44
N PHE A 714 -6.81 68.83 19.16
CA PHE A 714 -5.63 68.09 18.76
C PHE A 714 -5.92 66.59 18.75
N PHE A 715 -5.16 65.85 17.94
CA PHE A 715 -5.16 64.39 18.05
C PHE A 715 -4.64 64.01 19.43
N GLN A 716 -5.39 63.14 20.10
CA GLN A 716 -5.00 62.52 21.37
C GLN A 716 -4.37 61.16 21.12
N ALA A 717 -4.98 60.38 20.22
CA ALA A 717 -4.51 59.07 19.79
C ALA A 717 -4.87 58.87 18.32
N TRP A 718 -3.95 58.30 17.55
CA TRP A 718 -4.20 57.90 16.17
C TRP A 718 -4.28 56.37 16.09
N HIS A 719 -5.34 55.89 15.45
CA HIS A 719 -5.55 54.47 15.18
C HIS A 719 -5.96 54.30 13.73
N ASP A 720 -5.26 53.42 13.02
CA ASP A 720 -5.62 52.96 11.69
C ASP A 720 -5.57 51.44 11.62
N HIS A 721 -6.35 50.89 10.70
CA HIS A 721 -6.70 49.47 10.69
C HIS A 721 -6.46 48.88 9.32
N SER A 722 -5.71 47.78 9.25
CA SER A 722 -5.59 47.01 8.02
C SER A 722 -6.89 46.29 7.67
N GLY A 723 -7.10 46.06 6.39
CA GLY A 723 -8.28 45.35 5.88
C GLY A 723 -8.12 43.83 5.90
N ALA A 724 -9.25 43.13 5.89
CA ALA A 724 -9.27 41.67 5.77
C ALA A 724 -9.09 41.21 4.31
N MET A 725 -8.58 39.99 4.13
CA MET A 725 -8.43 39.35 2.82
C MET A 725 -9.80 38.97 2.20
N GLY A 726 -9.90 38.95 0.88
CA GLY A 726 -11.04 38.36 0.16
C GLY A 726 -11.07 36.82 0.21
N GLY A 727 -12.22 36.23 -0.06
CA GLY A 727 -12.38 34.79 -0.18
C GLY A 727 -11.74 34.26 -1.46
N THR A 728 -11.19 33.05 -1.42
CA THR A 728 -10.64 32.39 -2.62
C THR A 728 -11.74 31.83 -3.51
N GLY A 729 -11.50 31.67 -4.80
CA GLY A 729 -12.44 31.04 -5.73
C GLY A 729 -12.53 29.53 -5.53
N GLY A 730 -13.67 28.93 -5.92
CA GLY A 730 -13.79 27.47 -6.01
C GLY A 730 -12.88 26.88 -7.10
N GLY A 731 -12.46 25.63 -6.96
CA GLY A 731 -11.55 24.97 -7.90
C GLY A 731 -12.24 24.51 -9.18
N ALA A 732 -11.45 23.98 -10.12
CA ALA A 732 -11.95 23.35 -11.33
C ALA A 732 -11.69 21.86 -11.32
N LEU A 733 -12.72 21.09 -11.70
CA LEU A 733 -12.71 19.64 -11.78
C LEU A 733 -13.24 19.19 -13.13
N GLN A 734 -12.52 18.29 -13.78
CA GLN A 734 -13.03 17.45 -14.86
C GLN A 734 -12.97 15.99 -14.41
N ILE A 735 -14.06 15.25 -14.59
CA ILE A 735 -14.08 13.79 -14.48
C ILE A 735 -14.54 13.23 -15.82
N THR A 736 -13.65 12.49 -16.48
CA THR A 736 -13.93 11.77 -17.73
C THR A 736 -13.78 10.28 -17.46
N ALA A 737 -14.87 9.52 -17.54
CA ALA A 737 -14.86 8.07 -17.37
C ALA A 737 -15.18 7.34 -18.68
N GLY A 738 -14.35 6.39 -19.10
CA GLY A 738 -14.51 5.70 -20.38
C GLY A 738 -15.74 4.79 -20.45
N LYS A 739 -16.23 4.27 -19.32
CA LYS A 739 -17.40 3.36 -19.28
C LYS A 739 -18.63 3.95 -18.59
N SER A 740 -18.51 4.34 -17.32
CA SER A 740 -19.62 4.95 -16.59
C SER A 740 -19.15 5.84 -15.45
N LEU A 741 -19.90 6.91 -15.18
CA LEU A 741 -19.71 7.82 -14.06
C LEU A 741 -20.99 7.87 -13.23
N THR A 742 -20.90 7.49 -11.95
CA THR A 742 -22.02 7.56 -10.99
C THR A 742 -21.67 8.52 -9.85
N VAL A 743 -22.55 9.50 -9.61
CA VAL A 743 -22.38 10.54 -8.58
C VAL A 743 -23.53 10.48 -7.56
N ASP A 744 -23.36 9.63 -6.54
CA ASP A 744 -24.25 9.54 -5.37
C ASP A 744 -23.76 10.36 -4.16
N GLY A 745 -22.47 10.68 -4.13
CA GLY A 745 -21.81 11.54 -3.15
C GLY A 745 -22.03 13.02 -3.41
N ARG A 746 -21.11 13.86 -2.94
CA ARG A 746 -21.11 15.31 -3.18
C ARG A 746 -19.84 15.78 -3.87
N ILE A 747 -19.97 16.76 -4.74
CA ILE A 747 -18.88 17.53 -5.33
C ILE A 747 -19.06 18.99 -4.91
N GLU A 748 -18.12 19.54 -4.13
CA GLU A 748 -18.15 20.92 -3.67
C GLU A 748 -17.02 21.73 -4.31
N ALA A 749 -17.38 22.70 -5.15
CA ALA A 749 -16.48 23.69 -5.75
C ALA A 749 -16.96 25.10 -5.38
N LYS A 750 -17.24 25.33 -4.09
CA LYS A 750 -17.76 26.60 -3.57
C LYS A 750 -16.71 27.69 -3.57
N GLY A 751 -17.13 28.95 -3.68
CA GLY A 751 -16.29 30.07 -3.34
C GLY A 751 -16.08 30.19 -1.83
N GLY A 752 -14.88 30.61 -1.43
CA GLY A 752 -14.54 30.90 -0.04
C GLY A 752 -15.22 32.16 0.47
N GLN A 753 -15.57 32.15 1.76
CA GLN A 753 -16.11 33.34 2.43
C GLN A 753 -15.04 34.44 2.48
N GLY A 754 -15.44 35.70 2.33
CA GLY A 754 -14.57 36.86 2.54
C GLY A 754 -14.11 36.99 4.00
N GLY A 755 -12.87 37.43 4.20
CA GLY A 755 -12.31 37.66 5.52
C GLY A 755 -13.10 38.69 6.31
N GLN A 756 -13.18 38.46 7.61
CA GLN A 756 -13.90 39.31 8.56
C GLN A 756 -12.99 39.68 9.71
N ALA A 757 -13.38 40.66 10.51
CA ALA A 757 -12.60 41.04 11.67
C ALA A 757 -12.66 39.97 12.77
N ARG A 758 -11.55 39.79 13.51
CA ARG A 758 -11.52 38.92 14.68
C ARG A 758 -12.46 39.37 15.79
N ILE A 759 -12.93 38.41 16.58
CA ILE A 759 -13.74 38.66 17.77
C ILE A 759 -12.91 39.45 18.80
N ALA A 760 -13.58 40.38 19.51
CA ALA A 760 -13.00 41.14 20.61
C ALA A 760 -12.43 40.23 21.70
N GLN A 761 -11.19 40.46 22.11
CA GLN A 761 -10.56 39.85 23.27
C GLN A 761 -10.78 40.75 24.50
N SER A 762 -11.05 40.15 25.66
CA SER A 762 -11.61 40.87 26.82
C SER A 762 -10.62 41.69 27.66
N ASP A 763 -9.32 41.69 27.36
CA ASP A 763 -8.32 42.41 28.15
C ASP A 763 -7.23 43.03 27.25
N PHE A 764 -7.43 44.30 26.85
CA PHE A 764 -6.34 45.14 26.36
C PHE A 764 -6.33 46.45 27.16
N MET A 765 -5.25 46.72 27.92
CA MET A 765 -5.08 47.97 28.67
C MET A 765 -3.95 48.80 28.05
N CYS A 766 -4.28 49.98 27.57
CA CYS A 766 -3.29 51.00 27.21
C CYS A 766 -2.95 51.85 28.43
N ASP A 767 -1.76 51.67 28.98
CA ASP A 767 -1.23 52.41 30.14
C ASP A 767 -2.17 52.48 31.38
N ALA A 768 -1.86 53.37 32.33
CA ALA A 768 -2.58 53.51 33.60
C ALA A 768 -4.01 54.09 33.45
N ASN A 769 -4.45 54.41 32.23
CA ASN A 769 -5.82 54.81 31.91
C ASN A 769 -6.61 53.61 31.38
N THR A 770 -7.69 53.24 32.06
CA THR A 770 -8.54 52.09 31.69
C THR A 770 -9.32 52.37 30.39
N TRP A 771 -8.74 52.05 29.24
CA TRP A 771 -9.45 51.93 27.96
C TRP A 771 -9.73 50.45 27.70
N THR A 772 -11.00 50.06 27.53
CA THR A 772 -11.43 48.66 27.36
C THR A 772 -11.73 48.32 25.89
N ILE A 773 -10.97 48.88 24.94
CA ILE A 773 -11.25 48.74 23.50
C ILE A 773 -10.15 47.91 22.85
N ASP A 774 -10.54 46.77 22.32
CA ASP A 774 -9.67 45.93 21.51
C ASP A 774 -9.63 46.47 20.07
N PHE A 775 -8.53 47.11 19.70
CA PHE A 775 -8.39 47.75 18.40
C PHE A 775 -8.09 46.77 17.26
N GLY A 776 -7.79 45.50 17.53
CA GLY A 776 -7.57 44.51 16.47
C GLY A 776 -8.87 44.06 15.79
N GLN A 777 -10.04 44.30 16.40
CA GLN A 777 -11.36 43.89 15.89
C GLN A 777 -11.93 44.79 14.79
N PHE A 778 -11.23 45.81 14.33
CA PHE A 778 -11.77 46.83 13.41
C PHE A 778 -11.39 46.61 11.93
N ALA A 779 -11.13 45.37 11.51
CA ALA A 779 -10.81 45.11 10.10
C ALA A 779 -12.00 45.39 9.18
N THR A 780 -11.78 46.07 8.05
CA THR A 780 -12.78 46.16 6.99
C THR A 780 -12.94 44.79 6.31
N PRO A 781 -14.18 44.28 6.13
CA PRO A 781 -14.38 42.96 5.54
C PRO A 781 -13.99 42.87 4.07
N GLY A 782 -13.51 41.68 3.66
CA GLY A 782 -13.26 41.31 2.27
C GLY A 782 -14.51 40.73 1.59
N GLY A 783 -14.51 40.67 0.26
CA GLY A 783 -15.57 40.06 -0.53
C GLY A 783 -15.40 38.54 -0.67
N GLY A 784 -16.48 37.82 -0.99
CA GLY A 784 -16.45 36.37 -1.21
C GLY A 784 -15.93 35.98 -2.59
N GLY A 785 -15.29 34.82 -2.70
CA GLY A 785 -14.87 34.25 -3.99
C GLY A 785 -16.05 33.65 -4.75
N SER A 786 -15.95 33.53 -6.08
CA SER A 786 -16.99 32.86 -6.87
C SER A 786 -16.90 31.33 -6.73
N GLY A 787 -17.97 30.63 -7.10
CA GLY A 787 -17.93 29.18 -7.31
C GLY A 787 -16.96 28.78 -8.42
N GLY A 788 -16.65 27.49 -8.49
CA GLY A 788 -15.69 26.88 -9.42
C GLY A 788 -16.33 26.20 -10.64
N ALA A 789 -15.57 25.38 -11.36
CA ALA A 789 -16.06 24.68 -12.56
C ALA A 789 -16.08 23.17 -12.35
N VAL A 790 -17.16 22.51 -12.79
CA VAL A 790 -17.29 21.05 -12.77
C VAL A 790 -17.70 20.54 -14.14
N LYS A 791 -16.86 19.70 -14.76
CA LYS A 791 -17.15 18.99 -16.00
C LYS A 791 -17.22 17.48 -15.74
N LEU A 792 -18.33 16.85 -16.11
CA LEU A 792 -18.55 15.40 -15.95
C LEU A 792 -18.83 14.79 -17.33
N GLN A 793 -18.08 13.76 -17.72
CA GLN A 793 -18.18 13.14 -19.04
C GLN A 793 -18.05 11.62 -18.91
N SER A 794 -18.95 10.87 -19.53
CA SER A 794 -18.84 9.42 -19.67
C SER A 794 -19.83 8.88 -20.71
N ILE A 795 -19.70 7.61 -21.12
CA ILE A 795 -20.72 6.97 -21.99
C ILE A 795 -22.08 7.05 -21.29
N VAL A 796 -22.09 6.75 -19.98
CA VAL A 796 -23.25 6.87 -19.10
C VAL A 796 -22.88 7.72 -17.89
N VAL A 797 -23.61 8.81 -17.68
CA VAL A 797 -23.50 9.63 -16.48
C VAL A 797 -24.79 9.50 -15.67
N ASP A 798 -24.68 9.08 -14.43
CA ASP A 798 -25.78 9.04 -13.45
C ASP A 798 -25.46 9.98 -12.28
N ILE A 799 -26.42 10.85 -11.95
CA ILE A 799 -26.27 11.86 -10.89
C ILE A 799 -27.46 11.73 -9.97
N SER A 800 -27.20 11.52 -8.68
CA SER A 800 -28.24 11.45 -7.67
C SER A 800 -29.09 12.72 -7.69
N PRO A 801 -30.44 12.60 -7.70
CA PRO A 801 -31.38 13.74 -7.77
C PRO A 801 -31.49 14.50 -6.43
N THR A 802 -30.46 14.42 -5.58
CA THR A 802 -30.42 15.07 -4.28
C THR A 802 -29.91 16.51 -4.43
N PRO A 803 -30.62 17.53 -3.93
CA PRO A 803 -30.11 18.90 -3.97
C PRO A 803 -28.76 19.04 -3.27
N GLY A 804 -27.78 19.63 -3.96
CA GLY A 804 -26.41 19.79 -3.44
C GLY A 804 -25.52 18.56 -3.63
N THR A 805 -25.90 17.62 -4.50
CA THR A 805 -24.96 16.63 -5.07
C THR A 805 -23.78 17.35 -5.72
N ILE A 806 -24.03 18.47 -6.42
CA ILE A 806 -22.99 19.37 -6.91
C ILE A 806 -23.25 20.76 -6.34
N ASP A 807 -22.23 21.39 -5.76
CA ASP A 807 -22.36 22.73 -5.21
C ASP A 807 -21.25 23.64 -5.73
N ILE A 808 -21.66 24.61 -6.55
CA ILE A 808 -20.82 25.62 -7.19
C ILE A 808 -21.24 27.03 -6.72
N SER A 809 -21.78 27.14 -5.51
CA SER A 809 -22.19 28.42 -4.95
C SER A 809 -21.00 29.35 -4.72
N GLY A 810 -21.22 30.65 -4.89
CA GLY A 810 -20.23 31.64 -4.50
C GLY A 810 -20.19 31.82 -2.98
N GLY A 811 -19.03 32.23 -2.49
CA GLY A 811 -18.81 32.46 -1.07
C GLY A 811 -19.49 33.74 -0.59
N PRO A 812 -19.99 33.77 0.65
CA PRO A 812 -20.50 35.01 1.23
C PRO A 812 -19.36 36.01 1.44
N GLY A 813 -19.65 37.31 1.34
CA GLY A 813 -18.70 38.33 1.78
C GLY A 813 -18.51 38.34 3.30
N GLY A 814 -17.37 38.87 3.74
CA GLY A 814 -17.07 39.04 5.16
C GLY A 814 -18.02 40.04 5.84
N ILE A 815 -18.12 39.94 7.16
CA ILE A 815 -19.03 40.76 7.96
C ILE A 815 -18.21 41.68 8.87
N GLY A 816 -18.49 42.99 8.83
CA GLY A 816 -17.96 43.94 9.80
C GLY A 816 -18.75 43.86 11.11
N VAL A 817 -18.33 43.04 12.07
CA VAL A 817 -19.05 42.86 13.36
C VAL A 817 -19.20 44.14 14.20
N TRP A 818 -18.39 45.16 13.90
CA TRP A 818 -18.32 46.46 14.58
C TRP A 818 -18.93 47.60 13.75
N SER A 819 -19.32 47.33 12.50
CA SER A 819 -19.93 48.27 11.55
C SER A 819 -21.17 47.67 10.89
N LEU A 820 -21.74 48.33 9.88
CA LEU A 820 -22.79 47.77 9.02
C LEU A 820 -22.22 47.30 7.67
N SER A 821 -20.89 47.39 7.50
CA SER A 821 -20.16 47.00 6.31
C SER A 821 -20.23 45.50 6.05
N LYS A 822 -20.47 45.14 4.79
CA LYS A 822 -20.56 43.76 4.32
C LYS A 822 -19.86 43.61 2.98
N GLY A 823 -18.95 42.65 2.89
CA GLY A 823 -18.33 42.31 1.61
C GLY A 823 -19.35 41.79 0.60
N GLY A 824 -19.05 41.96 -0.68
CA GLY A 824 -19.88 41.41 -1.76
C GLY A 824 -19.86 39.87 -1.75
N VAL A 825 -20.98 39.24 -2.12
CA VAL A 825 -21.11 37.80 -2.30
C VAL A 825 -20.54 37.40 -3.67
N GLY A 826 -19.81 36.28 -3.74
CA GLY A 826 -19.34 35.75 -5.02
C GLY A 826 -20.48 35.16 -5.84
N SER A 827 -20.34 35.20 -7.16
CA SER A 827 -21.29 34.56 -8.08
C SER A 827 -21.14 33.03 -8.13
N PRO A 828 -22.14 32.31 -8.68
CA PRO A 828 -22.02 30.87 -8.95
C PRO A 828 -20.94 30.55 -10.00
N GLY A 829 -20.46 29.30 -9.94
CA GLY A 829 -19.54 28.70 -10.91
C GLY A 829 -20.22 28.16 -12.17
N LEU A 830 -19.60 27.18 -12.84
CA LEU A 830 -20.15 26.52 -14.05
C LEU A 830 -20.20 25.00 -13.90
N VAL A 831 -21.25 24.37 -14.45
CA VAL A 831 -21.39 22.92 -14.57
C VAL A 831 -21.63 22.52 -16.02
N ARG A 832 -20.87 21.52 -16.49
CA ARG A 832 -21.07 20.84 -17.77
C ARG A 832 -21.20 19.35 -17.54
N VAL A 833 -22.25 18.73 -18.08
CA VAL A 833 -22.44 17.27 -18.03
C VAL A 833 -22.65 16.75 -19.44
N GLU A 834 -21.92 15.71 -19.82
CA GLU A 834 -21.99 15.11 -21.16
C GLU A 834 -22.14 13.59 -21.06
N ASP A 835 -23.14 13.03 -21.75
CA ASP A 835 -23.28 11.59 -21.96
C ASP A 835 -23.42 11.23 -23.46
N LEU A 836 -23.32 9.94 -23.81
CA LEU A 836 -23.52 9.47 -25.19
C LEU A 836 -24.84 8.73 -25.41
N VAL A 837 -25.45 8.23 -24.33
CA VAL A 837 -26.61 7.35 -24.41
C VAL A 837 -27.95 8.10 -24.31
N GLY A 838 -27.94 9.42 -24.10
CA GLY A 838 -29.14 10.22 -24.02
C GLY A 838 -29.90 10.11 -22.68
N GLY A 839 -29.21 9.74 -21.60
CA GLY A 839 -29.79 9.49 -20.28
C GLY A 839 -30.05 10.75 -19.46
N ILE A 840 -29.36 11.86 -19.77
CA ILE A 840 -29.40 13.11 -19.01
C ILE A 840 -30.03 14.28 -19.79
N ASN A 841 -30.55 15.28 -19.07
CA ASN A 841 -30.93 16.57 -19.62
C ASN A 841 -30.78 17.67 -18.54
N ARG A 842 -30.81 18.94 -18.93
CA ARG A 842 -30.63 20.07 -18.00
C ARG A 842 -31.60 20.05 -16.83
N SER A 843 -32.88 19.77 -17.06
CA SER A 843 -33.91 19.79 -15.99
C SER A 843 -33.69 18.71 -14.92
N LEU A 844 -33.11 17.56 -15.29
CA LEU A 844 -32.74 16.50 -14.35
C LEU A 844 -31.51 16.88 -13.53
N VAL A 845 -30.47 17.40 -14.19
CA VAL A 845 -29.21 17.79 -13.53
C VAL A 845 -29.42 19.00 -12.62
N ALA A 846 -30.22 19.99 -13.04
CA ALA A 846 -30.36 21.27 -12.35
C ALA A 846 -30.84 21.14 -10.90
N GLN A 847 -31.72 20.18 -10.61
CA GLN A 847 -32.24 19.94 -9.25
C GLN A 847 -31.17 19.42 -8.30
N SER A 848 -30.10 18.82 -8.83
CA SER A 848 -28.97 18.29 -8.06
C SER A 848 -27.88 19.33 -7.81
N VAL A 849 -27.92 20.48 -8.49
CA VAL A 849 -26.88 21.52 -8.44
C VAL A 849 -27.32 22.69 -7.54
N LEU A 850 -26.40 23.20 -6.71
CA LEU A 850 -26.58 24.44 -5.97
C LEU A 850 -25.69 25.57 -6.51
N PRO A 851 -26.22 26.80 -6.68
CA PRO A 851 -27.63 27.18 -6.46
C PRO A 851 -28.57 26.65 -7.57
N TYR A 852 -29.84 26.45 -7.20
CA TYR A 852 -30.89 26.00 -8.12
C TYR A 852 -31.88 27.15 -8.41
N GLU A 853 -31.99 27.55 -9.68
CA GLU A 853 -32.99 28.50 -10.17
C GLU A 853 -34.07 27.77 -11.00
N PRO A 854 -35.28 27.57 -10.44
CA PRO A 854 -36.31 26.76 -11.07
C PRO A 854 -37.01 27.43 -12.27
N LEU A 855 -36.76 28.72 -12.52
CA LEU A 855 -37.43 29.46 -13.59
C LEU A 855 -36.88 29.15 -14.98
N ASP A 856 -35.59 28.83 -15.08
CA ASP A 856 -34.87 28.51 -16.32
C ASP A 856 -34.03 27.22 -16.22
N ASP A 857 -34.23 26.45 -15.14
CA ASP A 857 -33.40 25.30 -14.77
C ASP A 857 -31.91 25.65 -14.69
N SER A 858 -31.60 26.77 -14.03
CA SER A 858 -30.24 27.26 -13.83
C SER A 858 -29.44 27.44 -15.13
N LEU A 859 -30.09 27.84 -16.22
CA LEU A 859 -29.49 28.04 -17.56
C LEU A 859 -28.22 28.90 -17.52
N SER A 860 -28.16 29.83 -16.56
CA SER A 860 -27.02 30.74 -16.39
C SER A 860 -25.72 30.06 -15.97
N TRP A 861 -25.73 28.84 -15.43
CA TRP A 861 -24.51 28.12 -15.01
C TRP A 861 -24.50 26.62 -15.32
N ILE A 862 -25.60 26.04 -15.83
CA ILE A 862 -25.66 24.61 -16.16
C ILE A 862 -25.81 24.43 -17.67
N SER A 863 -24.96 23.58 -18.22
CA SER A 863 -25.03 23.11 -19.59
C SER A 863 -24.97 21.58 -19.61
N VAL A 864 -25.78 20.97 -20.46
CA VAL A 864 -25.87 19.52 -20.61
C VAL A 864 -25.84 19.17 -22.09
N ASP A 865 -25.22 18.03 -22.40
CA ASP A 865 -25.18 17.43 -23.73
C ASP A 865 -25.45 15.95 -23.58
N ASN A 866 -26.40 15.46 -24.36
CA ASN A 866 -26.88 14.09 -24.25
C ASN A 866 -26.40 13.20 -25.41
N GLY A 867 -25.53 13.73 -26.28
CA GLY A 867 -24.98 13.04 -27.45
C GLY A 867 -26.00 12.66 -28.53
N GLN A 868 -27.29 12.99 -28.35
CA GLN A 868 -28.38 12.61 -29.25
C GLN A 868 -28.99 13.82 -29.98
N ASP A 869 -28.93 15.02 -29.40
CA ASP A 869 -29.42 16.25 -30.05
C ASP A 869 -28.30 16.96 -30.84
N PRO A 870 -28.38 17.03 -32.18
CA PRO A 870 -27.41 17.77 -32.99
C PRO A 870 -27.44 19.28 -32.74
N ASN A 871 -28.41 19.79 -31.97
CA ASN A 871 -28.48 21.18 -31.54
C ASN A 871 -27.80 21.43 -30.19
N ASP A 872 -27.45 20.42 -29.38
CA ASP A 872 -26.89 20.60 -28.02
C ASP A 872 -25.40 21.03 -28.00
N GLY A 873 -24.83 21.39 -29.15
CA GLY A 873 -23.41 21.72 -29.34
C GLY A 873 -22.66 20.63 -30.09
N PRO A 874 -21.32 20.63 -30.12
CA PRO A 874 -20.55 19.62 -30.84
C PRO A 874 -20.67 18.19 -30.28
N GLY A 875 -21.33 17.97 -29.14
CA GLY A 875 -21.33 16.66 -28.47
C GLY A 875 -20.11 16.47 -27.57
N TRP A 876 -20.10 15.41 -26.75
CA TRP A 876 -18.84 14.78 -26.33
C TRP A 876 -18.21 14.12 -27.56
N THR A 877 -17.48 14.92 -28.35
CA THR A 877 -16.67 14.43 -29.47
C THR A 877 -15.39 13.83 -28.93
N ALA A 878 -15.00 12.66 -29.46
CA ALA A 878 -13.68 12.09 -29.22
C ALA A 878 -12.61 13.17 -29.51
N ASN A 879 -11.95 13.62 -28.46
CA ASN A 879 -10.94 14.66 -28.56
C ASN A 879 -9.69 14.06 -29.19
N THR A 880 -8.93 14.86 -29.95
CA THR A 880 -7.68 14.41 -30.60
C THR A 880 -6.44 14.76 -29.77
N HIS A 881 -6.62 15.11 -28.50
CA HIS A 881 -5.56 15.57 -27.59
C HIS A 881 -5.47 14.66 -26.37
N ARG A 882 -4.24 14.25 -26.01
CA ARG A 882 -4.03 13.47 -24.78
C ARG A 882 -4.39 14.29 -23.53
N PRO A 883 -4.93 13.67 -22.48
CA PRO A 883 -5.25 12.23 -22.38
C PRO A 883 -6.69 11.87 -22.82
N ASP A 884 -7.52 12.84 -23.25
CA ASP A 884 -8.90 12.58 -23.72
C ASP A 884 -8.96 11.66 -24.96
N SER A 885 -7.93 11.66 -25.79
CA SER A 885 -7.81 10.82 -26.98
C SER A 885 -7.47 9.36 -26.68
N LEU A 886 -7.07 9.05 -25.45
CA LEU A 886 -6.70 7.70 -25.04
C LEU A 886 -7.95 6.95 -24.55
N SER A 887 -8.07 5.71 -25.00
CA SER A 887 -9.01 4.73 -24.44
C SER A 887 -8.29 3.40 -24.28
N ALA A 888 -8.71 2.58 -23.32
CA ALA A 888 -8.01 1.34 -23.05
C ALA A 888 -8.91 0.30 -22.38
N SER A 889 -8.53 -0.97 -22.51
CA SER A 889 -9.16 -2.11 -21.84
C SER A 889 -8.15 -2.91 -21.07
N MET A 890 -8.64 -3.67 -20.11
CA MET A 890 -7.85 -4.56 -19.29
C MET A 890 -8.53 -5.91 -19.16
N SER A 891 -7.74 -6.96 -19.21
CA SER A 891 -8.22 -8.30 -18.90
C SER A 891 -8.32 -8.51 -17.40
N CYS A 892 -9.19 -9.43 -16.99
CA CYS A 892 -9.05 -10.11 -15.71
C CYS A 892 -7.66 -10.78 -15.61
N TRP A 893 -7.30 -11.27 -14.43
CA TRP A 893 -6.17 -12.18 -14.34
C TRP A 893 -6.46 -13.45 -15.14
N LEU A 894 -5.43 -14.00 -15.77
CA LEU A 894 -5.50 -15.14 -16.65
C LEU A 894 -4.48 -16.16 -16.17
N GLN A 895 -4.91 -17.41 -16.09
CA GLN A 895 -4.06 -18.57 -15.88
C GLN A 895 -4.57 -19.71 -16.75
N PRO A 896 -3.72 -20.67 -17.15
CA PRO A 896 -4.20 -21.89 -17.79
C PRO A 896 -5.18 -22.64 -16.87
N THR A 897 -6.01 -23.51 -17.44
CA THR A 897 -6.93 -24.32 -16.64
C THR A 897 -6.16 -25.23 -15.66
N GLY A 898 -6.19 -24.92 -14.37
CA GLY A 898 -5.51 -25.67 -13.30
C GLY A 898 -4.97 -24.77 -12.19
N THR A 899 -4.12 -25.34 -11.33
CA THR A 899 -3.34 -24.59 -10.33
C THR A 899 -1.87 -24.90 -10.56
N PHE A 900 -1.07 -23.85 -10.80
CA PHE A 900 0.34 -23.98 -11.17
C PHE A 900 1.22 -23.24 -10.19
N PHE A 901 2.44 -23.74 -10.00
CA PHE A 901 3.43 -23.08 -9.16
C PHE A 901 3.94 -21.80 -9.82
N SER A 902 4.21 -21.86 -11.12
CA SER A 902 4.66 -20.73 -11.94
C SER A 902 4.30 -20.96 -13.41
N LEU A 903 4.33 -19.89 -14.20
CA LEU A 903 4.31 -19.93 -15.66
C LEU A 903 5.67 -19.50 -16.18
N ALA A 904 6.29 -20.32 -17.04
CA ALA A 904 7.41 -19.88 -17.85
C ALA A 904 6.87 -19.34 -19.19
N PHE A 905 7.31 -18.14 -19.59
CA PHE A 905 6.82 -17.46 -20.79
C PHE A 905 7.76 -17.78 -21.95
N VAL A 906 7.22 -18.23 -23.08
CA VAL A 906 8.04 -18.64 -24.22
C VAL A 906 8.57 -17.41 -24.96
N ASP A 907 9.87 -17.36 -25.24
CA ASP A 907 10.48 -16.33 -26.10
C ASP A 907 10.07 -16.48 -27.57
N ASP A 908 10.32 -15.44 -28.37
CA ASP A 908 10.18 -15.51 -29.82
C ASP A 908 11.15 -16.54 -30.44
N GLU A 909 10.62 -17.52 -31.17
CA GLU A 909 11.43 -18.53 -31.86
C GLU A 909 12.00 -18.02 -33.20
N GLU A 910 11.40 -16.97 -33.76
CA GLU A 910 11.77 -16.35 -35.03
C GLU A 910 11.79 -14.81 -34.90
N ASP A 911 12.23 -14.12 -35.95
CA ASP A 911 12.33 -12.66 -36.00
C ASP A 911 10.93 -11.98 -35.90
N ASP A 912 10.78 -11.02 -34.99
CA ASP A 912 9.53 -10.31 -34.68
C ASP A 912 8.95 -9.45 -35.84
N ASN A 913 9.71 -9.28 -36.91
CA ASN A 913 9.35 -8.51 -38.09
C ASN A 913 9.02 -9.39 -39.30
N THR A 914 9.70 -10.52 -39.45
CA THR A 914 9.68 -11.34 -40.68
C THR A 914 9.42 -12.84 -40.46
N GLY A 915 9.39 -13.30 -39.22
CA GLY A 915 9.11 -14.69 -38.84
C GLY A 915 7.63 -15.06 -38.88
N ASP A 916 7.32 -16.36 -38.73
CA ASP A 916 5.95 -16.86 -38.66
C ASP A 916 5.23 -16.31 -37.40
N PRO A 917 4.08 -15.61 -37.53
CA PRO A 917 3.29 -15.10 -36.41
C PRO A 917 2.86 -16.15 -35.36
N LEU A 918 2.86 -17.44 -35.70
CA LEU A 918 2.59 -18.56 -34.78
C LEU A 918 3.80 -18.95 -33.93
N LYS A 919 5.00 -18.48 -34.29
CA LYS A 919 6.28 -18.74 -33.63
C LYS A 919 6.70 -17.64 -32.65
N MET A 920 5.88 -16.60 -32.53
CA MET A 920 6.04 -15.54 -31.55
C MET A 920 5.60 -16.02 -30.17
N GLY A 921 6.34 -15.70 -29.11
CA GLY A 921 6.02 -15.96 -27.71
C GLY A 921 4.64 -15.43 -27.30
N TRP A 922 4.24 -14.29 -27.86
CA TRP A 922 2.87 -13.80 -27.84
C TRP A 922 2.53 -13.09 -29.15
N ASN A 923 1.25 -12.95 -29.46
CA ASN A 923 0.80 -12.15 -30.60
C ASN A 923 -0.66 -11.74 -30.44
N MET A 924 -1.11 -10.79 -31.25
CA MET A 924 -2.52 -10.49 -31.46
C MET A 924 -2.73 -10.11 -32.93
N ASP A 925 -3.98 -10.16 -33.38
CA ASP A 925 -4.35 -9.79 -34.73
C ASP A 925 -4.99 -8.39 -34.76
N ILE A 926 -4.54 -7.55 -35.68
CA ILE A 926 -5.12 -6.24 -35.99
C ILE A 926 -6.14 -6.40 -37.12
N LEU A 927 -7.37 -5.97 -36.86
CA LEU A 927 -8.41 -5.83 -37.87
C LEU A 927 -8.22 -4.49 -38.58
N TYR A 928 -7.58 -4.51 -39.74
CA TYR A 928 -7.11 -3.34 -40.48
C TYR A 928 -7.97 -3.08 -41.71
N ASN A 929 -8.34 -1.82 -41.98
CA ASN A 929 -9.19 -1.41 -43.09
C ASN A 929 -8.61 -0.15 -43.79
N PRO A 930 -7.47 -0.30 -44.50
CA PRO A 930 -6.73 0.83 -45.03
C PRO A 930 -7.57 1.62 -46.04
N GLY A 931 -7.81 2.91 -45.74
CA GLY A 931 -8.56 3.82 -46.59
C GLY A 931 -10.00 3.37 -46.88
N GLY A 932 -10.58 2.53 -46.02
CA GLY A 932 -11.95 2.01 -46.17
C GLY A 932 -12.12 1.01 -47.32
N THR A 933 -11.05 0.35 -47.74
CA THR A 933 -11.05 -0.56 -48.91
C THR A 933 -11.55 -1.99 -48.61
N GLY A 934 -11.72 -2.33 -47.33
CA GLY A 934 -12.18 -3.62 -46.83
C GLY A 934 -11.35 -4.08 -45.63
N GLU A 935 -12.02 -4.72 -44.65
CA GLU A 935 -11.37 -5.28 -43.47
C GLU A 935 -10.48 -6.48 -43.85
N ILE A 936 -9.23 -6.45 -43.41
CA ILE A 936 -8.23 -7.51 -43.49
C ILE A 936 -7.63 -7.74 -42.11
N THR A 937 -7.10 -8.94 -41.88
CA THR A 937 -6.43 -9.30 -40.62
C THR A 937 -4.92 -9.31 -40.85
N ILE A 938 -4.18 -8.59 -40.02
CA ILE A 938 -2.71 -8.61 -40.02
C ILE A 938 -2.22 -8.89 -38.60
N PRO A 939 -1.12 -9.62 -38.40
CA PRO A 939 -0.59 -9.87 -37.08
C PRO A 939 0.09 -8.61 -36.53
N PHE A 940 0.11 -8.45 -35.20
CA PHE A 940 0.84 -7.39 -34.52
C PHE A 940 2.35 -7.61 -34.67
N ARG A 941 2.79 -8.86 -34.52
CA ARG A 941 4.19 -9.32 -34.67
C ARG A 941 4.35 -10.39 -35.75
N GLY A 942 5.52 -10.43 -36.38
CA GLY A 942 5.84 -11.36 -37.47
C GLY A 942 5.36 -10.92 -38.85
N ASP A 943 5.50 -11.82 -39.83
CA ASP A 943 5.19 -11.56 -41.23
C ASP A 943 3.69 -11.27 -41.45
N ASN A 944 3.40 -10.08 -41.97
CA ASN A 944 2.04 -9.64 -42.32
C ASN A 944 1.66 -9.90 -43.79
N GLY A 945 2.45 -10.67 -44.53
CA GLY A 945 2.18 -10.99 -45.93
C GLY A 945 2.40 -9.81 -46.90
N GLY A 946 3.16 -8.79 -46.47
CA GLY A 946 3.49 -7.61 -47.27
C GLY A 946 2.39 -6.55 -47.35
N VAL A 947 1.43 -6.57 -46.42
CA VAL A 947 0.42 -5.50 -46.27
C VAL A 947 1.09 -4.21 -45.80
N LEU A 948 2.00 -4.33 -44.84
CA LEU A 948 2.84 -3.26 -44.31
C LEU A 948 4.31 -3.53 -44.66
N ALA A 949 5.17 -2.53 -44.51
CA ALA A 949 6.60 -2.68 -44.82
C ALA A 949 7.33 -3.52 -43.76
N ASN A 950 6.88 -3.42 -42.51
CA ASN A 950 7.34 -4.13 -41.33
C ASN A 950 6.12 -4.68 -40.58
N SER A 951 6.31 -5.53 -39.57
CA SER A 951 5.25 -5.87 -38.59
C SER A 951 4.67 -4.61 -37.95
N TRP A 952 3.44 -4.70 -37.42
CA TRP A 952 2.77 -3.53 -36.84
C TRP A 952 3.62 -2.88 -35.76
N GLU A 953 4.15 -3.70 -34.85
CA GLU A 953 5.04 -3.28 -33.78
C GLU A 953 6.29 -2.56 -34.30
N ASN A 954 7.00 -3.15 -35.27
CA ASN A 954 8.21 -2.55 -35.83
C ASN A 954 7.94 -1.31 -36.70
N GLN A 955 6.72 -1.15 -37.23
CA GLN A 955 6.35 0.01 -38.02
C GLN A 955 5.94 1.21 -37.15
N PHE A 956 5.15 0.98 -36.10
CA PHE A 956 4.54 2.05 -35.31
C PHE A 956 5.07 2.17 -33.87
N GLY A 957 5.82 1.18 -33.41
CA GLY A 957 6.41 1.12 -32.07
C GLY A 957 5.45 0.63 -30.99
N ILE A 958 5.89 0.79 -29.72
CA ILE A 958 5.21 0.29 -28.51
C ILE A 958 5.09 1.33 -27.39
N SER A 959 5.43 2.58 -27.67
CA SER A 959 5.49 3.62 -26.65
C SER A 959 4.13 4.27 -26.43
N LEU A 960 3.78 4.55 -25.17
CA LEU A 960 2.63 5.40 -24.79
C LEU A 960 2.84 6.89 -25.11
N GLY A 961 4.01 7.27 -25.65
CA GLY A 961 4.43 8.65 -25.81
C GLY A 961 4.90 9.30 -24.50
N THR A 962 5.35 10.55 -24.57
CA THR A 962 5.69 11.36 -23.40
C THR A 962 4.79 12.59 -23.30
N GLN A 963 4.36 12.95 -22.07
CA GLN A 963 3.89 14.31 -21.78
C GLN A 963 5.09 15.27 -21.95
N GLY A 964 5.32 15.79 -23.16
CA GLY A 964 6.37 16.80 -23.42
C GLY A 964 7.41 16.48 -24.49
N GLY A 965 7.26 15.40 -25.27
CA GLY A 965 7.87 15.26 -26.60
C GLY A 965 9.35 14.87 -26.66
N THR A 966 9.60 13.61 -27.02
CA THR A 966 10.76 13.14 -27.84
C THR A 966 10.55 11.73 -28.38
N VAL A 967 9.72 10.90 -27.73
CA VAL A 967 9.39 9.54 -28.17
C VAL A 967 8.04 9.55 -28.90
N PRO A 968 7.98 9.14 -30.18
CA PRO A 968 6.71 8.97 -30.90
C PRO A 968 5.84 7.94 -30.19
N ALA A 969 4.55 8.24 -30.03
CA ALA A 969 3.61 7.27 -29.48
C ALA A 969 3.16 6.28 -30.55
N ALA A 970 2.83 5.08 -30.12
CA ALA A 970 2.22 4.07 -30.95
C ALA A 970 0.68 4.20 -30.93
N PRO A 971 -0.01 3.91 -32.05
CA PRO A 971 -1.47 3.92 -32.13
C PRO A 971 -2.12 2.86 -31.24
N ILE A 972 -1.42 1.75 -31.00
CA ILE A 972 -1.85 0.66 -30.13
C ILE A 972 -0.66 0.31 -29.25
N VAL A 973 -0.89 0.33 -27.94
CA VAL A 973 0.08 -0.10 -26.94
C VAL A 973 -0.50 -1.23 -26.12
N ILE A 974 0.27 -2.30 -25.97
CA ILE A 974 -0.06 -3.41 -25.09
C ILE A 974 0.96 -3.52 -23.96
N ARG A 975 0.46 -3.85 -22.77
CA ARG A 975 1.28 -4.11 -21.58
C ARG A 975 0.78 -5.36 -20.87
N PHE A 976 1.69 -6.06 -20.25
CA PHE A 976 1.43 -7.27 -19.48
C PHE A 976 1.87 -7.09 -18.03
N GLN A 977 1.20 -7.76 -17.11
CA GLN A 977 1.61 -7.83 -15.71
C GLN A 977 1.44 -9.24 -15.18
N GLY A 978 2.42 -9.72 -14.41
CA GLY A 978 2.39 -11.00 -13.73
C GLY A 978 2.15 -10.85 -12.24
N ALA A 979 1.60 -11.89 -11.61
CA ALA A 979 1.57 -12.05 -10.16
C ALA A 979 1.44 -13.53 -9.77
N ARG A 980 1.53 -13.81 -8.45
CA ARG A 980 1.22 -15.11 -7.84
C ARG A 980 -0.11 -15.05 -7.10
N THR A 981 -0.96 -16.06 -7.33
CA THR A 981 -2.13 -16.39 -6.50
C THR A 981 -2.00 -17.78 -5.89
N ASN A 982 -2.69 -18.02 -4.78
CA ASN A 982 -2.85 -19.35 -4.21
C ASN A 982 -3.97 -20.19 -4.87
N GLY A 983 -4.60 -19.66 -5.93
CA GLY A 983 -5.66 -20.33 -6.68
C GLY A 983 -7.05 -20.30 -6.04
N SER A 984 -7.24 -19.57 -4.94
CA SER A 984 -8.55 -19.39 -4.28
C SER A 984 -9.31 -18.12 -4.70
N THR A 985 -8.68 -17.30 -5.54
CA THR A 985 -9.14 -15.98 -5.94
C THR A 985 -10.02 -16.03 -7.19
N ASP A 986 -11.10 -15.24 -7.21
CA ASP A 986 -11.78 -14.90 -8.46
C ASP A 986 -10.89 -13.96 -9.28
N LEU A 987 -10.48 -14.44 -10.46
CA LEU A 987 -9.51 -13.77 -11.31
C LEU A 987 -9.96 -12.38 -11.81
N CYS A 988 -11.26 -12.11 -11.83
CA CYS A 988 -11.80 -10.80 -12.23
C CYS A 988 -11.95 -9.83 -11.04
N ASP A 989 -12.05 -10.32 -9.81
CA ASP A 989 -12.20 -9.50 -8.60
C ASP A 989 -10.86 -9.27 -7.85
N ALA A 990 -9.75 -9.80 -8.37
CA ALA A 990 -8.46 -9.75 -7.70
C ALA A 990 -7.77 -8.38 -7.81
N ASP A 991 -7.93 -7.53 -6.79
CA ASP A 991 -7.27 -6.23 -6.65
C ASP A 991 -5.89 -6.38 -5.99
N VAL A 992 -4.85 -5.82 -6.61
CA VAL A 992 -3.46 -5.82 -6.11
C VAL A 992 -3.30 -5.01 -4.81
N ASN A 993 -4.24 -4.12 -4.49
CA ASN A 993 -4.25 -3.31 -3.28
C ASN A 993 -5.20 -3.86 -2.20
N ASP A 994 -5.93 -4.96 -2.47
CA ASP A 994 -6.74 -5.64 -1.46
C ASP A 994 -5.97 -6.81 -0.83
N LEU A 995 -5.65 -6.68 0.45
CA LEU A 995 -4.95 -7.71 1.24
C LEU A 995 -5.72 -9.04 1.34
N PHE A 996 -7.01 -9.05 1.00
CA PHE A 996 -7.86 -10.25 1.01
C PHE A 996 -8.07 -10.85 -0.38
N ALA A 997 -7.55 -10.24 -1.45
CA ALA A 997 -7.70 -10.72 -2.82
C ALA A 997 -6.88 -11.98 -3.14
N GLY A 998 -6.07 -12.51 -2.22
CA GLY A 998 -5.33 -13.77 -2.45
C GLY A 998 -4.21 -13.69 -3.50
N ILE A 999 -3.87 -12.48 -3.95
CA ILE A 999 -2.63 -12.16 -4.67
C ILE A 999 -1.53 -11.94 -3.64
N ASP A 1000 -0.32 -12.48 -3.84
CA ASP A 1000 0.85 -12.08 -3.05
C ASP A 1000 1.33 -10.70 -3.51
N PRO A 1001 1.19 -9.63 -2.71
CA PRO A 1001 1.59 -8.27 -3.08
C PRO A 1001 3.05 -8.17 -3.55
N LYS A 1002 3.94 -9.01 -3.02
CA LYS A 1002 5.36 -8.99 -3.37
C LYS A 1002 5.68 -9.65 -4.71
N SER A 1003 4.72 -10.38 -5.27
CA SER A 1003 4.86 -11.08 -6.54
C SER A 1003 4.37 -10.26 -7.74
N VAL A 1004 3.70 -9.13 -7.51
CA VAL A 1004 3.18 -8.27 -8.58
C VAL A 1004 4.35 -7.63 -9.32
N THR A 1005 4.46 -7.91 -10.61
CA THR A 1005 5.50 -7.33 -11.46
C THR A 1005 5.12 -5.91 -11.88
N PRO A 1006 6.09 -5.08 -12.34
CA PRO A 1006 5.79 -3.95 -13.19
C PRO A 1006 5.05 -4.38 -14.46
N TRP A 1007 4.42 -3.41 -15.13
CA TRP A 1007 3.85 -3.61 -16.45
C TRP A 1007 4.95 -3.61 -17.51
N VAL A 1008 5.11 -4.73 -18.22
CA VAL A 1008 6.12 -4.93 -19.27
C VAL A 1008 5.50 -4.92 -20.66
N ASP A 1009 6.31 -4.71 -21.69
CA ASP A 1009 5.94 -4.78 -23.11
C ASP A 1009 5.96 -6.21 -23.66
N ASP A 1010 6.83 -7.07 -23.15
CA ASP A 1010 6.88 -8.50 -23.50
C ASP A 1010 6.74 -9.43 -22.27
N PRO A 1011 5.80 -10.39 -22.26
CA PRO A 1011 5.66 -11.37 -21.19
C PRO A 1011 6.90 -12.22 -20.92
N SER A 1012 7.81 -12.42 -21.90
CA SER A 1012 9.01 -13.24 -21.67
C SER A 1012 9.95 -12.63 -20.64
N MET A 1013 9.86 -11.31 -20.43
CA MET A 1013 10.57 -10.61 -19.37
C MET A 1013 10.21 -11.12 -17.98
N PHE A 1014 9.03 -11.73 -17.78
CA PHE A 1014 8.64 -12.31 -16.50
C PHE A 1014 9.54 -13.46 -16.04
N ASN A 1015 10.25 -14.11 -16.96
CA ASN A 1015 11.20 -15.17 -16.63
C ASN A 1015 12.41 -14.67 -15.84
N ASP A 1016 12.75 -13.38 -15.97
CA ASP A 1016 13.89 -12.77 -15.27
C ASP A 1016 13.51 -12.24 -13.88
N PHE A 1017 12.22 -12.26 -13.51
CA PHE A 1017 11.77 -11.75 -12.21
C PHE A 1017 12.11 -12.70 -11.07
N PRO A 1018 12.53 -12.18 -9.90
CA PRO A 1018 12.90 -13.02 -8.74
C PRO A 1018 11.78 -13.94 -8.24
N VAL A 1019 10.52 -13.60 -8.54
CA VAL A 1019 9.35 -14.40 -8.21
C VAL A 1019 8.60 -14.64 -9.51
N ALA A 1020 8.76 -15.83 -10.09
CA ALA A 1020 8.09 -16.17 -11.34
C ALA A 1020 6.56 -16.19 -11.15
N PRO A 1021 5.76 -15.45 -11.95
CA PRO A 1021 4.32 -15.36 -11.75
C PRO A 1021 3.61 -16.65 -12.13
N ASN A 1022 2.41 -16.90 -11.59
CA ASN A 1022 1.56 -18.03 -11.97
C ASN A 1022 0.24 -17.62 -12.65
N MET A 1023 0.04 -16.31 -12.82
CA MET A 1023 -1.04 -15.70 -13.58
C MET A 1023 -0.54 -14.41 -14.24
N ILE A 1024 -1.21 -14.00 -15.31
CA ILE A 1024 -0.90 -12.83 -16.12
C ILE A 1024 -2.17 -12.03 -16.41
N ARG A 1025 -2.06 -10.71 -16.55
CA ARG A 1025 -3.11 -9.88 -17.15
C ARG A 1025 -2.52 -8.96 -18.20
N PHE A 1026 -3.35 -8.43 -19.08
CA PHE A 1026 -2.92 -7.47 -20.10
C PHE A 1026 -3.79 -6.22 -20.11
N ALA A 1027 -3.21 -5.13 -20.62
CA ALA A 1027 -3.90 -3.90 -20.94
C ALA A 1027 -3.60 -3.48 -22.38
N ILE A 1028 -4.64 -3.16 -23.15
CA ILE A 1028 -4.53 -2.66 -24.53
C ILE A 1028 -5.03 -1.23 -24.56
N ILE A 1029 -4.18 -0.33 -25.04
CA ILE A 1029 -4.39 1.12 -25.05
C ILE A 1029 -4.40 1.57 -26.50
N PHE A 1030 -5.44 2.31 -26.87
CA PHE A 1030 -5.61 2.94 -28.16
C PHE A 1030 -5.35 4.44 -28.04
N ASP A 1031 -4.51 4.96 -28.92
CA ASP A 1031 -4.14 6.36 -28.95
C ASP A 1031 -4.71 7.07 -30.18
N GLY A 1032 -5.82 7.78 -29.98
CA GLY A 1032 -6.48 8.59 -31.01
C GLY A 1032 -5.91 10.00 -31.16
N THR A 1033 -4.69 10.27 -30.69
CA THR A 1033 -4.12 11.62 -30.71
C THR A 1033 -3.77 12.07 -32.13
N SER A 1034 -4.23 13.26 -32.51
CA SER A 1034 -3.87 13.95 -33.74
C SER A 1034 -3.66 15.45 -33.43
N ASP A 1035 -2.54 15.79 -32.79
CA ASP A 1035 -2.27 17.13 -32.23
C ASP A 1035 -1.17 17.94 -32.94
N GLY A 1036 -0.87 17.57 -34.17
CA GLY A 1036 0.05 18.29 -35.06
C GLY A 1036 1.39 17.56 -35.22
N THR A 1037 2.21 17.50 -34.16
CA THR A 1037 3.48 16.75 -34.21
C THR A 1037 3.36 15.30 -33.77
N ASP A 1038 2.31 14.96 -33.02
CA ASP A 1038 1.99 13.59 -32.62
C ASP A 1038 0.66 13.19 -33.27
N VAL A 1039 0.70 12.12 -34.08
CA VAL A 1039 -0.43 11.72 -34.95
C VAL A 1039 -0.74 10.21 -34.95
N PRO A 1040 -0.60 9.46 -33.83
CA PRO A 1040 -0.99 8.05 -33.80
C PRO A 1040 -2.47 7.83 -34.21
N GLY A 1041 -3.33 8.82 -33.99
CA GLY A 1041 -4.73 8.79 -34.39
C GLY A 1041 -4.96 8.68 -35.90
N ASP A 1042 -4.03 9.19 -36.72
CA ASP A 1042 -4.12 9.09 -38.18
C ASP A 1042 -3.92 7.63 -38.65
N ASP A 1043 -3.02 6.90 -37.99
CA ASP A 1043 -2.78 5.47 -38.25
C ASP A 1043 -3.87 4.58 -37.62
N LEU A 1044 -4.36 4.96 -36.43
CA LEU A 1044 -5.44 4.27 -35.74
C LEU A 1044 -6.77 4.38 -36.51
N ALA A 1045 -6.97 5.42 -37.31
CA ALA A 1045 -8.20 5.62 -38.09
C ALA A 1045 -8.49 4.47 -39.08
N ASP A 1046 -7.47 3.75 -39.53
CA ASP A 1046 -7.60 2.56 -40.38
C ASP A 1046 -7.74 1.26 -39.57
N VAL A 1047 -7.72 1.30 -38.23
CA VAL A 1047 -7.91 0.14 -37.36
C VAL A 1047 -9.36 0.02 -36.95
N VAL A 1048 -9.96 -1.15 -37.21
CA VAL A 1048 -11.32 -1.48 -36.78
C VAL A 1048 -11.32 -2.06 -35.37
N GLY A 1049 -10.26 -2.76 -34.98
CA GLY A 1049 -10.08 -3.33 -33.64
C GLY A 1049 -8.95 -4.36 -33.61
N VAL A 1050 -8.86 -5.08 -32.50
CA VAL A 1050 -7.92 -6.20 -32.32
C VAL A 1050 -8.65 -7.47 -31.91
N THR A 1051 -8.07 -8.63 -32.20
CA THR A 1051 -8.60 -9.95 -31.85
C THR A 1051 -7.47 -10.97 -31.65
N ASN A 1052 -7.81 -12.19 -31.23
CA ASN A 1052 -6.92 -13.34 -31.14
C ASN A 1052 -5.61 -13.06 -30.35
N LEU A 1053 -5.70 -12.37 -29.21
CA LEU A 1053 -4.54 -12.15 -28.34
C LEU A 1053 -4.17 -13.47 -27.66
N ARG A 1054 -2.92 -13.88 -27.77
CA ARG A 1054 -2.43 -15.14 -27.20
C ARG A 1054 -1.03 -14.99 -26.65
N VAL A 1055 -0.78 -15.61 -25.50
CA VAL A 1055 0.54 -15.72 -24.86
C VAL A 1055 0.87 -17.21 -24.71
N ARG A 1056 2.06 -17.62 -25.14
CA ARG A 1056 2.55 -19.00 -25.03
C ARG A 1056 3.28 -19.17 -23.71
N VAL A 1057 2.86 -20.15 -22.92
CA VAL A 1057 3.45 -20.43 -21.60
C VAL A 1057 3.68 -21.93 -21.41
N ILE A 1058 4.62 -22.26 -20.53
CA ILE A 1058 4.88 -23.63 -20.04
C ILE A 1058 4.53 -23.65 -18.54
N PRO A 1059 3.41 -24.28 -18.14
CA PRO A 1059 2.99 -24.33 -16.73
C PRO A 1059 3.80 -25.35 -15.90
N ASP A 1060 4.10 -25.02 -14.64
CA ASP A 1060 4.80 -25.89 -13.67
C ASP A 1060 3.88 -26.51 -12.59
#